data_AF-A0A1H0G3R7-F1
#
_entry.id   AF-A0A1H0G3R7-F1
#
_cell.length_a   1.000
_cell.length_b   1.000
_cell.length_c   1.000
_cell.angle_alpha   90.00
_cell.angle_beta   90.00
_cell.angle_gamma   90.00
#
_symmetry.space_group_name_H-M   'P 1'
#
loop_
_entity.id
_entity.type
_entity.pdbx_description
1 polymer ?
#
loop_
_entity_poly.entity_id
_entity_poly.type
_entity_poly.pdbx_seq_one_letter_code
_entity_poly.pdbx_strand_id
1 'polypeptide(L)'
;MGNWNAFTKKGIIALLAAFLLVSLQGPAPSYASELSIEVPKVIEKASPSVVAIIGKPSSDSDKTVEKNRFNLAHGTGVIVESNGVIVTNAHVVKNMKNIVVVTSNGTTYNGHATNIDEESDLALVKIEASGLSPATFATSSDIKVGETVAAIGTPISFALRNSVTVGIVSGLDRSVNSQYQLIQTDAAINPGNSGGALINMKGEVIGINTMKYADFGVENLGFAIPVDTVKYVLKHFQLYGKVKRPYLGLELEESWEAVVGLPSSTGLRVAYVDPDSPAAGVGIQQDDLIISIGTSKVKTLVDYNEAIKKYLPSETVDITIQSGSSTITKPVTLGEVQHQETKWTQEAEGTYLDADHGKTKIGDSHYGWSMKYPAGLVKGQQSDDGDAVSFVDAKGEFSLSIKVERNQSDDLSPSALLNRLASDEEGDYSDGSSATILERQYVKREDSPYAKIVGRSGDRGYTQTRGFLHQGSLYKVQLFVSKEHYNNNFKQNSYNDLLDSFKLSFNDKDESLKDISVYSGGNTTYTNEYGLSFALPSNWQTGGYTGSSSFFNNDYSQTLHVRVTSASSGDTLKAWVDRQRKQFEALYAPKYRSVEQPEELTLAGVPALKVAYAVTLGSKWNAGLSLFFIKDKYKYEVELTYPQEEKGTELEDLLKTLTATIKVDKDSMDQELGFIQDLDELMDPNRTVTYKNEKFKYALQIPEAWTSSKSYNNKDQVNKTFLFTGGYLIVGADTKTSYEDRVKDEDAAQKKSHDNDNEYVYTDAEVTLFGDVKAKKYEISYANAKVPYKETVYIFNQNHISYTATLRIDEAVRTEANEARLNKAFESFTFLDGAKK
;
A
#
# COMPACT_ATOMS: atom_id res chain seq x y z
N MET A 1 85.85 -6.88 -0.40
CA MET A 1 86.37 -5.56 0.01
C MET A 1 85.30 -4.93 0.90
N GLY A 2 85.49 -4.63 2.18
CA GLY A 2 86.64 -4.75 3.06
C GLY A 2 86.23 -4.83 4.56
N ASN A 3 87.23 -5.24 5.35
CA ASN A 3 87.49 -5.15 6.80
C ASN A 3 86.48 -5.75 7.80
N TRP A 4 86.81 -6.80 8.58
CA TRP A 4 87.88 -7.05 9.57
C TRP A 4 87.75 -6.30 10.91
N ASN A 5 87.60 -7.12 11.97
CA ASN A 5 88.10 -6.99 13.36
C ASN A 5 87.50 -5.86 14.22
N ALA A 6 87.13 -6.03 15.49
CA ALA A 6 87.34 -7.08 16.48
C ALA A 6 86.14 -7.00 17.47
N PHE A 7 85.72 -8.08 18.13
CA PHE A 7 86.14 -8.31 19.51
C PHE A 7 85.99 -9.81 19.84
N THR A 8 87.13 -10.50 19.85
CA THR A 8 87.30 -11.81 20.47
C THR A 8 87.37 -11.69 22.00
N LYS A 9 86.93 -12.76 22.66
CA LYS A 9 87.15 -13.16 24.07
C LYS A 9 86.14 -12.71 25.13
N LYS A 10 84.99 -13.41 25.17
CA LYS A 10 84.32 -13.86 26.42
C LYS A 10 83.54 -15.20 26.28
N GLY A 11 83.84 -16.05 25.28
CA GLY A 11 83.51 -17.48 25.36
C GLY A 11 84.65 -18.17 26.10
N ILE A 12 84.49 -18.69 27.31
CA ILE A 12 84.05 -20.08 27.50
C ILE A 12 83.51 -20.32 28.95
N ILE A 13 83.35 -19.30 29.78
CA ILE A 13 82.83 -19.46 31.18
C ILE A 13 81.33 -19.11 31.32
N ALA A 14 80.70 -18.49 30.32
CA ALA A 14 79.29 -18.08 30.41
C ALA A 14 78.25 -19.18 30.06
N LEU A 15 78.68 -20.34 29.54
CA LEU A 15 77.76 -21.38 29.06
C LEU A 15 77.23 -22.33 30.15
N LEU A 16 77.84 -22.35 31.34
CA LEU A 16 77.38 -23.18 32.47
C LEU A 16 76.52 -22.43 33.49
N ALA A 17 76.56 -21.09 33.52
CA ALA A 17 75.65 -20.29 34.36
C ALA A 17 74.28 -20.03 33.69
N ALA A 18 74.20 -20.15 32.37
CA ALA A 18 72.95 -19.94 31.61
C ALA A 18 71.98 -21.13 31.68
N PHE A 19 72.42 -22.32 32.09
CA PHE A 19 71.56 -23.50 32.21
C PHE A 19 70.91 -23.69 33.59
N LEU A 20 71.24 -22.85 34.59
CA LEU A 20 70.71 -22.95 35.95
C LEU A 20 69.79 -21.79 36.39
N LEU A 21 69.43 -20.89 35.46
CA LEU A 21 68.49 -19.78 35.71
C LEU A 21 67.20 -19.85 34.89
N VAL A 22 66.91 -20.99 34.22
CA VAL A 22 65.67 -21.21 33.44
C VAL A 22 64.62 -22.02 34.22
N SER A 23 64.79 -22.21 35.53
CA SER A 23 63.80 -22.88 36.37
C SER A 23 63.26 -21.93 37.44
N LEU A 24 62.45 -20.94 37.04
CA LEU A 24 61.44 -20.25 37.87
C LEU A 24 60.69 -19.19 37.01
N GLN A 25 60.15 -19.59 35.87
CA GLN A 25 58.98 -18.93 35.31
C GLN A 25 57.88 -19.99 35.23
N GLY A 26 57.05 -20.04 36.27
CA GLY A 26 55.74 -20.68 36.11
C GLY A 26 55.02 -20.03 34.93
N PRO A 27 54.14 -20.76 34.23
CA PRO A 27 53.40 -20.19 33.11
C PRO A 27 52.68 -18.94 33.62
N ALA A 28 52.98 -17.78 33.02
CA ALA A 28 52.15 -16.60 33.22
C ALA A 28 50.73 -17.01 32.82
N PRO A 29 49.72 -16.84 33.69
CA PRO A 29 48.35 -17.17 33.32
C PRO A 29 48.04 -16.42 32.02
N SER A 30 47.67 -17.16 30.97
CA SER A 30 47.23 -16.53 29.74
C SER A 30 45.96 -15.73 30.02
N TYR A 31 45.73 -14.61 29.33
CA TYR A 31 44.50 -13.82 29.44
C TYR A 31 43.23 -14.68 29.28
N ALA A 32 43.31 -15.76 28.49
CA ALA A 32 42.25 -16.76 28.33
C ALA A 32 41.97 -17.58 29.61
N SER A 33 42.99 -17.82 30.46
CA SER A 33 42.82 -18.50 31.75
C SER A 33 42.18 -17.60 32.82
N GLU A 34 42.40 -16.28 32.78
CA GLU A 34 41.72 -15.31 33.66
C GLU A 34 40.25 -15.14 33.27
N LEU A 35 39.93 -14.98 31.97
CA LEU A 35 38.55 -14.95 31.45
C LEU A 35 37.76 -16.23 31.82
N SER A 36 38.41 -17.40 31.83
CA SER A 36 37.76 -18.68 32.11
C SER A 36 37.27 -18.84 33.56
N ILE A 37 37.83 -18.08 34.51
CA ILE A 37 37.45 -18.13 35.93
C ILE A 37 36.40 -17.05 36.27
N GLU A 38 36.36 -15.97 35.51
CA GLU A 38 35.54 -14.79 35.82
C GLU A 38 34.09 -14.92 35.35
N VAL A 39 33.84 -15.46 34.15
CA VAL A 39 32.49 -15.60 33.60
C VAL A 39 31.56 -16.43 34.52
N PRO A 40 31.94 -17.62 35.02
CA PRO A 40 31.06 -18.39 35.90
C PRO A 40 30.61 -17.63 37.15
N LYS A 41 31.50 -16.83 37.77
CA LYS A 41 31.16 -16.02 38.95
C LYS A 41 30.21 -14.87 38.63
N VAL A 42 30.42 -14.24 37.48
CA VAL A 42 29.54 -13.17 36.98
C VAL A 42 28.14 -13.72 36.71
N ILE A 43 28.05 -14.90 36.10
CA ILE A 43 26.77 -15.58 35.84
C ILE A 43 26.10 -16.04 37.14
N GLU A 44 26.83 -16.61 38.10
CA GLU A 44 26.30 -16.99 39.41
C GLU A 44 25.64 -15.80 40.14
N LYS A 45 26.22 -14.61 39.99
CA LYS A 45 25.66 -13.36 40.53
C LYS A 45 24.42 -12.88 39.76
N ALA A 46 24.40 -12.97 38.43
CA ALA A 46 23.37 -12.35 37.58
C ALA A 46 22.18 -13.27 37.24
N SER A 47 22.39 -14.57 37.08
CA SER A 47 21.34 -15.54 36.71
C SER A 47 20.13 -15.60 37.65
N PRO A 48 20.24 -15.38 38.98
CA PRO A 48 19.08 -15.29 39.86
C PRO A 48 18.06 -14.21 39.47
N SER A 49 18.49 -13.19 38.74
CA SER A 49 17.65 -12.08 38.26
C SER A 49 17.03 -12.31 36.89
N VAL A 50 17.33 -13.43 36.22
CA VAL A 50 16.82 -13.72 34.87
C VAL A 50 15.84 -14.89 34.92
N VAL A 51 14.69 -14.71 34.27
CA VAL A 51 13.57 -15.66 34.28
C VAL A 51 13.16 -16.05 32.86
N ALA A 52 12.61 -17.24 32.70
CA ALA A 52 11.93 -17.64 31.47
C ALA A 52 10.45 -17.25 31.54
N ILE A 53 9.90 -16.82 30.41
CA ILE A 53 8.48 -16.48 30.25
C ILE A 53 7.90 -17.42 29.20
N ILE A 54 6.78 -18.08 29.50
CA ILE A 54 6.06 -18.95 28.56
C ILE A 54 4.57 -18.65 28.58
N GLY A 55 3.88 -18.89 27.47
CA GLY A 55 2.43 -18.77 27.41
C GLY A 55 1.87 -19.24 26.08
N LYS A 56 0.56 -19.12 25.91
CA LYS A 56 -0.12 -19.47 24.66
C LYS A 56 -0.21 -18.23 23.76
N PRO A 57 0.19 -18.32 22.47
CA PRO A 57 -0.01 -17.22 21.55
C PRO A 57 -1.51 -16.94 21.36
N SER A 58 -1.89 -15.67 21.29
CA SER A 58 -3.20 -15.21 20.84
C SER A 58 -3.09 -14.74 19.40
N SER A 59 -3.30 -15.63 18.42
CA SER A 59 -3.41 -15.24 17.02
C SER A 59 -4.88 -15.25 16.59
N ASP A 60 -5.39 -14.12 16.11
CA ASP A 60 -6.68 -14.03 15.41
C ASP A 60 -6.67 -14.63 14.00
N SER A 61 -5.49 -15.03 13.49
CA SER A 61 -5.31 -15.41 12.08
C SER A 61 -5.31 -16.91 11.77
N ASP A 62 -5.50 -17.82 12.75
CA ASP A 62 -5.54 -19.26 12.42
C ASP A 62 -6.23 -20.13 13.49
N LYS A 63 -7.54 -20.38 13.34
CA LYS A 63 -8.35 -21.21 14.26
C LYS A 63 -7.95 -22.70 14.30
N THR A 64 -6.99 -23.12 13.47
CA THR A 64 -6.44 -24.48 13.48
C THR A 64 -5.31 -24.67 14.51
N VAL A 65 -4.63 -23.58 14.89
CA VAL A 65 -3.43 -23.60 15.75
C VAL A 65 -3.78 -23.66 17.24
N GLU A 66 -4.96 -23.16 17.63
CA GLU A 66 -5.42 -23.06 19.03
C GLU A 66 -5.63 -24.41 19.75
N LYS A 67 -5.75 -25.53 19.00
CA LYS A 67 -5.99 -26.86 19.57
C LYS A 67 -4.72 -27.66 19.89
N ASN A 68 -3.52 -27.16 19.59
CA ASN A 68 -2.27 -27.87 19.91
C ASN A 68 -1.70 -27.44 21.27
N ARG A 69 -1.83 -28.31 22.29
CA ARG A 69 -1.30 -28.07 23.65
C ARG A 69 0.22 -27.88 23.74
N PHE A 70 0.96 -28.17 22.66
CA PHE A 70 2.41 -28.04 22.59
C PHE A 70 2.89 -26.76 21.91
N ASN A 71 1.99 -25.92 21.40
CA ASN A 71 2.36 -24.68 20.73
C ASN A 71 2.45 -23.51 21.73
N LEU A 72 3.57 -23.42 22.46
CA LEU A 72 3.83 -22.35 23.43
C LEU A 72 4.78 -21.31 22.84
N ALA A 73 4.42 -20.03 23.01
CA ALA A 73 5.36 -18.93 22.85
C ALA A 73 6.25 -18.84 24.09
N HIS A 74 7.50 -18.40 23.90
CA HIS A 74 8.44 -18.24 25.01
C HIS A 74 9.38 -17.05 24.79
N GLY A 75 9.91 -16.53 25.88
CA GLY A 75 10.91 -15.48 25.93
C GLY A 75 11.61 -15.46 27.28
N THR A 76 12.31 -14.36 27.56
CA THR A 76 13.06 -14.14 28.81
C THR A 76 12.60 -12.85 29.46
N GLY A 77 12.77 -12.71 30.78
CA GLY A 77 12.60 -11.46 31.50
C GLY A 77 13.72 -11.24 32.52
N VAL A 78 13.85 -10.00 32.99
CA VAL A 78 14.79 -9.57 34.02
C VAL A 78 14.01 -9.02 35.21
N ILE A 79 14.23 -9.58 36.41
CA ILE A 79 13.61 -9.13 37.65
C ILE A 79 14.19 -7.76 38.01
N VAL A 80 13.32 -6.77 38.18
CA VAL A 80 13.69 -5.38 38.54
C VAL A 80 13.26 -5.01 39.95
N GLU A 81 12.29 -5.72 40.54
CA GLU A 81 11.90 -5.57 41.93
C GLU A 81 11.75 -6.93 42.63
N SER A 82 12.08 -6.97 43.92
CA SER A 82 12.09 -8.21 44.72
C SER A 82 10.69 -8.79 44.99
N ASN A 83 9.64 -8.04 44.68
CA ASN A 83 8.21 -8.37 44.78
C ASN A 83 7.62 -8.94 43.47
N GLY A 84 8.46 -9.27 42.48
CA GLY A 84 8.02 -9.92 41.24
C GLY A 84 7.68 -8.99 40.08
N VAL A 85 8.20 -7.77 40.04
CA VAL A 85 8.18 -6.95 38.81
C VAL A 85 9.35 -7.36 37.91
N ILE A 86 9.02 -7.72 36.67
CA ILE A 86 9.96 -8.24 35.67
C ILE A 86 9.84 -7.40 34.41
N VAL A 87 10.95 -6.90 33.89
CA VAL A 87 11.01 -6.27 32.56
C VAL A 87 11.27 -7.33 31.48
N THR A 88 10.61 -7.21 30.35
CA THR A 88 10.78 -8.07 29.16
C THR A 88 10.49 -7.24 27.91
N ASN A 89 10.47 -7.85 26.72
CA ASN A 89 10.07 -7.17 25.50
C ASN A 89 8.56 -7.14 25.31
N ALA A 90 8.05 -6.08 24.68
CA ALA A 90 6.64 -5.94 24.35
C ALA A 90 6.18 -7.06 23.41
N HIS A 91 6.96 -7.36 22.36
CA HIS A 91 6.61 -8.41 21.40
C HIS A 91 6.54 -9.83 22.01
N VAL A 92 7.19 -10.06 23.16
CA VAL A 92 7.14 -11.35 23.86
C VAL A 92 5.77 -11.57 24.49
N VAL A 93 5.18 -10.52 25.09
CA VAL A 93 4.00 -10.67 25.96
C VAL A 93 2.71 -10.09 25.39
N LYS A 94 2.78 -9.19 24.39
CA LYS A 94 1.58 -8.48 23.87
C LYS A 94 0.49 -9.41 23.35
N ASN A 95 0.88 -10.52 22.72
CA ASN A 95 -0.02 -11.53 22.16
C ASN A 95 0.08 -12.85 22.93
N MET A 96 0.33 -12.81 24.24
CA MET A 96 0.52 -14.00 25.07
C MET A 96 -0.57 -14.12 26.13
N LYS A 97 -1.33 -15.21 26.09
CA LYS A 97 -2.31 -15.61 27.10
C LYS A 97 -1.71 -16.61 28.08
N ASN A 98 -2.20 -16.61 29.32
CA ASN A 98 -1.78 -17.53 30.38
C ASN A 98 -0.26 -17.50 30.62
N ILE A 99 0.29 -16.31 30.87
CA ILE A 99 1.71 -16.11 31.12
C ILE A 99 2.12 -16.89 32.37
N VAL A 100 3.16 -17.71 32.23
CA VAL A 100 3.85 -18.41 33.32
C VAL A 100 5.31 -17.98 33.31
N VAL A 101 5.79 -17.53 34.46
CA VAL A 101 7.19 -17.16 34.69
C VAL A 101 7.88 -18.31 35.42
N VAL A 102 9.08 -18.66 34.98
CA VAL A 102 9.91 -19.68 35.60
C VAL A 102 11.25 -19.11 35.99
N THR A 103 11.56 -19.11 37.28
CA THR A 103 12.81 -18.59 37.84
C THR A 103 13.98 -19.54 37.56
N SER A 104 15.20 -19.04 37.73
CA SER A 104 16.45 -19.79 37.48
C SER A 104 16.58 -21.10 38.27
N ASN A 105 16.01 -21.16 39.47
CA ASN A 105 15.93 -22.36 40.31
C ASN A 105 14.77 -23.32 39.91
N GLY A 106 13.99 -22.98 38.89
CA GLY A 106 12.87 -23.78 38.38
C GLY A 106 11.52 -23.53 39.05
N THR A 107 11.40 -22.58 39.97
CA THR A 107 10.09 -22.23 40.57
C THR A 107 9.20 -21.53 39.53
N THR A 108 7.92 -21.91 39.50
CA THR A 108 6.94 -21.41 38.53
C THR A 108 5.93 -20.48 39.19
N TYR A 109 5.60 -19.38 38.53
CA TYR A 109 4.60 -18.42 38.97
C TYR A 109 3.67 -18.08 37.81
N ASN A 110 2.37 -17.93 38.10
CA ASN A 110 1.46 -17.30 37.14
C ASN A 110 1.77 -15.80 37.10
N GLY A 111 1.82 -15.25 35.89
CA GLY A 111 2.08 -13.84 35.65
C GLY A 111 1.03 -13.21 34.75
N HIS A 112 1.07 -11.90 34.69
CA HIS A 112 0.30 -11.10 33.74
C HIS A 112 1.13 -9.89 33.31
N ALA A 113 0.98 -9.47 32.06
CA ALA A 113 1.56 -8.22 31.60
C ALA A 113 0.79 -7.05 32.23
N THR A 114 1.49 -6.02 32.71
CA THR A 114 0.87 -4.84 33.35
C THR A 114 1.01 -3.58 32.51
N ASN A 115 2.20 -3.35 31.95
CA ASN A 115 2.52 -2.18 31.15
C ASN A 115 3.23 -2.66 29.89
N ILE A 116 2.85 -2.15 28.74
CA ILE A 116 3.43 -2.51 27.45
C ILE A 116 3.69 -1.22 26.69
N ASP A 117 4.88 -1.10 26.15
CA ASP A 117 5.26 -0.02 25.26
C ASP A 117 5.93 -0.60 24.02
N GLU A 118 5.16 -0.67 22.92
CA GLU A 118 5.62 -1.30 21.68
C GLU A 118 6.73 -0.49 21.00
N GLU A 119 6.71 0.85 21.12
CA GLU A 119 7.70 1.74 20.50
C GLU A 119 9.12 1.52 21.04
N SER A 120 9.27 1.31 22.35
CA SER A 120 10.56 0.91 22.95
C SER A 120 10.78 -0.59 22.98
N ASP A 121 9.78 -1.38 22.55
CA ASP A 121 9.72 -2.83 22.69
C ASP A 121 9.98 -3.30 24.13
N LEU A 122 9.43 -2.61 25.14
CA LEU A 122 9.55 -2.98 26.55
C LEU A 122 8.19 -3.19 27.20
N ALA A 123 8.12 -4.17 28.10
CA ALA A 123 6.94 -4.47 28.89
C ALA A 123 7.30 -4.90 30.31
N LEU A 124 6.32 -4.79 31.20
CA LEU A 124 6.37 -5.32 32.56
C LEU A 124 5.46 -6.54 32.68
N VAL A 125 5.98 -7.58 33.33
CA VAL A 125 5.23 -8.72 33.83
C VAL A 125 5.25 -8.71 35.34
N LYS A 126 4.08 -8.90 35.96
CA LYS A 126 3.95 -9.02 37.40
C LYS A 126 3.64 -10.46 37.78
N ILE A 127 4.36 -10.95 38.80
CA ILE A 127 4.09 -12.22 39.48
C ILE A 127 3.93 -12.01 40.98
N GLU A 128 3.16 -12.88 41.63
CA GLU A 128 2.98 -12.88 43.08
C GLU A 128 4.09 -13.69 43.77
N ALA A 129 5.23 -13.04 44.02
CA ALA A 129 6.41 -13.60 44.67
C ALA A 129 7.11 -12.53 45.51
N SER A 130 7.88 -12.94 46.52
CA SER A 130 8.71 -12.05 47.33
C SER A 130 10.09 -12.67 47.57
N GLY A 131 11.07 -11.82 47.91
CA GLY A 131 12.45 -12.27 48.15
C GLY A 131 13.21 -12.66 46.88
N LEU A 132 12.74 -12.23 45.71
CA LEU A 132 13.48 -12.39 44.46
C LEU A 132 14.72 -11.50 44.45
N SER A 133 15.71 -11.86 43.62
CA SER A 133 16.96 -11.10 43.46
C SER A 133 16.88 -10.15 42.26
N PRO A 134 16.71 -8.83 42.44
CA PRO A 134 16.64 -7.90 41.32
C PRO A 134 18.01 -7.70 40.65
N ALA A 135 18.00 -7.45 39.36
CA ALA A 135 19.21 -7.14 38.62
C ALA A 135 19.79 -5.78 39.03
N THR A 136 21.11 -5.65 38.97
CA THR A 136 21.80 -4.36 39.09
C THR A 136 22.01 -3.78 37.69
N PHE A 137 21.68 -2.51 37.48
CA PHE A 137 21.82 -1.83 36.19
C PHE A 137 23.07 -0.96 36.13
N ALA A 138 23.82 -1.04 35.04
CA ALA A 138 25.00 -0.22 34.79
C ALA A 138 24.64 1.26 34.52
N THR A 139 25.66 2.12 34.49
CA THR A 139 25.55 3.49 33.98
C THR A 139 25.92 3.50 32.49
N SER A 140 25.17 4.21 31.66
CA SER A 140 25.40 4.24 30.21
C SER A 140 26.77 4.81 29.82
N SER A 141 27.30 5.77 30.60
CA SER A 141 28.64 6.35 30.40
C SER A 141 29.80 5.36 30.53
N ASP A 142 29.54 4.20 31.15
CA ASP A 142 30.57 3.21 31.45
C ASP A 142 30.69 2.16 30.34
N ILE A 143 29.76 2.14 29.36
CA ILE A 143 29.71 1.13 28.30
C ILE A 143 30.60 1.57 27.14
N LYS A 144 31.48 0.67 26.67
CA LYS A 144 32.38 0.95 25.54
C LYS A 144 32.39 -0.17 24.52
N VAL A 145 32.57 0.21 23.26
CA VAL A 145 32.83 -0.75 22.17
C VAL A 145 34.11 -1.54 22.49
N GLY A 146 34.04 -2.86 22.31
CA GLY A 146 35.10 -3.81 22.63
C GLY A 146 35.04 -4.40 24.04
N GLU A 147 34.13 -3.95 24.91
CA GLU A 147 33.95 -4.55 26.23
C GLU A 147 33.32 -5.93 26.14
N THR A 148 33.85 -6.90 26.89
CA THR A 148 33.28 -8.24 27.00
C THR A 148 31.92 -8.19 27.69
N VAL A 149 30.94 -8.86 27.10
CA VAL A 149 29.55 -8.95 27.58
C VAL A 149 29.06 -10.39 27.54
N ALA A 150 28.05 -10.68 28.35
CA ALA A 150 27.34 -11.95 28.31
C ALA A 150 25.84 -11.72 28.12
N ALA A 151 25.20 -12.49 27.24
CA ALA A 151 23.76 -12.52 27.10
C ALA A 151 23.20 -13.74 27.85
N ILE A 152 22.16 -13.52 28.64
CA ILE A 152 21.47 -14.56 29.42
C ILE A 152 20.02 -14.65 28.96
N GLY A 153 19.57 -15.85 28.57
CA GLY A 153 18.20 -16.05 28.10
C GLY A 153 17.75 -17.50 27.93
N THR A 154 16.63 -17.66 27.23
CA THR A 154 15.96 -18.95 26.97
C THR A 154 15.85 -19.20 25.46
N PRO A 155 16.96 -19.52 24.77
CA PRO A 155 16.98 -19.61 23.32
C PRO A 155 16.25 -20.85 22.81
N ILE A 156 15.53 -20.73 21.69
CA ILE A 156 14.97 -21.77 20.82
C ILE A 156 13.86 -22.62 21.47
N SER A 157 14.08 -23.11 22.68
CA SER A 157 13.13 -23.90 23.44
C SER A 157 13.27 -23.62 24.94
N PHE A 158 12.16 -23.78 25.66
CA PHE A 158 12.13 -23.66 27.12
C PHE A 158 13.09 -24.63 27.85
N ALA A 159 13.44 -25.76 27.22
CA ALA A 159 14.43 -26.70 27.76
C ALA A 159 15.83 -26.09 27.89
N LEU A 160 16.12 -25.03 27.13
CA LEU A 160 17.40 -24.32 27.10
C LEU A 160 17.39 -23.04 27.96
N ARG A 161 16.41 -22.87 28.86
CA ARG A 161 16.36 -21.71 29.77
C ARG A 161 17.66 -21.50 30.53
N ASN A 162 18.00 -20.23 30.77
CA ASN A 162 19.23 -19.79 31.43
C ASN A 162 20.52 -20.14 30.65
N SER A 163 20.44 -20.18 29.32
CA SER A 163 21.62 -20.27 28.47
C SER A 163 22.41 -18.96 28.50
N VAL A 164 23.74 -19.08 28.44
CA VAL A 164 24.66 -17.95 28.44
C VAL A 164 25.51 -17.98 27.17
N THR A 165 25.61 -16.84 26.50
CA THR A 165 26.53 -16.63 25.37
C THR A 165 27.41 -15.42 25.68
N VAL A 166 28.68 -15.48 25.30
CA VAL A 166 29.67 -14.41 25.57
C VAL A 166 30.12 -13.82 24.25
N GLY A 167 30.29 -12.51 24.24
CA GLY A 167 30.79 -11.74 23.12
C GLY A 167 31.33 -10.40 23.60
N ILE A 168 31.26 -9.39 22.74
CA ILE A 168 31.63 -8.01 23.03
C ILE A 168 30.51 -7.04 22.67
N VAL A 169 30.62 -5.81 23.13
CA VAL A 169 29.93 -4.67 22.52
C VAL A 169 30.58 -4.39 21.17
N SER A 170 29.90 -4.75 20.08
CA SER A 170 30.38 -4.56 18.71
C SER A 170 30.12 -3.14 18.19
N GLY A 171 29.14 -2.46 18.75
CA GLY A 171 28.77 -1.10 18.38
C GLY A 171 27.80 -0.49 19.36
N LEU A 172 27.85 0.83 19.49
CA LEU A 172 26.85 1.63 20.18
C LEU A 172 26.08 2.46 19.16
N ASP A 173 24.99 3.08 19.61
CA ASP A 173 24.24 4.08 18.86
C ASP A 173 23.74 3.56 17.49
N ARG A 174 23.23 2.32 17.47
CA ARG A 174 22.70 1.69 16.24
C ARG A 174 21.21 1.97 16.07
N SER A 175 20.82 2.37 14.87
CA SER A 175 19.43 2.77 14.52
C SER A 175 18.68 1.71 13.68
N VAL A 176 19.08 0.44 13.77
CA VAL A 176 18.57 -0.62 12.86
C VAL A 176 17.12 -0.95 13.19
N ASN A 177 16.17 -0.50 12.35
CA ASN A 177 14.73 -0.75 12.45
C ASN A 177 14.16 -0.53 13.86
N SER A 178 14.62 0.52 14.55
CA SER A 178 14.18 0.86 15.90
C SER A 178 13.98 2.37 16.03
N GLN A 179 13.02 2.77 16.86
CA GLN A 179 12.77 4.18 17.20
C GLN A 179 13.89 4.78 18.04
N TYR A 180 14.64 3.96 18.76
CA TYR A 180 15.72 4.38 19.66
C TYR A 180 17.05 3.72 19.30
N GLN A 181 18.13 4.24 19.88
CA GLN A 181 19.46 3.65 19.71
C GLN A 181 19.55 2.28 20.37
N LEU A 182 20.29 1.37 19.75
CA LEU A 182 20.54 0.01 20.21
C LEU A 182 22.04 -0.24 20.45
N ILE A 183 22.33 -1.15 21.40
CA ILE A 183 23.65 -1.76 21.56
C ILE A 183 23.74 -2.94 20.59
N GLN A 184 24.80 -2.98 19.79
CA GLN A 184 25.13 -4.12 18.94
C GLN A 184 26.12 -5.04 19.66
N THR A 185 25.89 -6.35 19.59
CA THR A 185 26.77 -7.36 20.18
C THR A 185 26.93 -8.57 19.27
N ASP A 186 28.07 -9.24 19.35
CA ASP A 186 28.33 -10.54 18.73
C ASP A 186 28.09 -11.71 19.70
N ALA A 187 27.69 -11.45 20.95
CA ALA A 187 27.15 -12.48 21.82
C ALA A 187 25.91 -13.08 21.15
N ALA A 188 25.86 -14.41 21.01
CA ALA A 188 24.82 -15.02 20.19
C ALA A 188 23.41 -14.79 20.79
N ILE A 189 22.58 -14.02 20.06
CA ILE A 189 21.17 -13.77 20.36
C ILE A 189 20.32 -14.61 19.42
N ASN A 190 19.49 -15.48 19.97
CA ASN A 190 18.56 -16.34 19.22
C ASN A 190 17.11 -16.10 19.68
N PRO A 191 16.09 -16.46 18.88
CA PRO A 191 14.70 -16.41 19.32
C PRO A 191 14.55 -17.04 20.71
N GLY A 192 13.84 -16.36 21.62
CA GLY A 192 13.71 -16.75 23.02
C GLY A 192 14.71 -16.07 23.99
N ASN A 193 15.82 -15.50 23.51
CA ASN A 193 16.67 -14.59 24.31
C ASN A 193 16.03 -13.20 24.47
N SER A 194 15.05 -12.86 23.64
CA SER A 194 14.30 -11.60 23.72
C SER A 194 13.70 -11.40 25.12
N GLY A 195 13.94 -10.23 25.67
CA GLY A 195 13.61 -9.80 27.02
C GLY A 195 14.66 -10.18 28.08
N GLY A 196 15.70 -10.91 27.70
CA GLY A 196 16.81 -11.32 28.56
C GLY A 196 17.87 -10.24 28.76
N ALA A 197 18.77 -10.46 29.72
CA ALA A 197 19.79 -9.50 30.08
C ALA A 197 21.02 -9.59 29.15
N LEU A 198 21.52 -8.43 28.71
CA LEU A 198 22.90 -8.25 28.28
C LEU A 198 23.68 -7.63 29.45
N ILE A 199 24.71 -8.33 29.95
CA ILE A 199 25.46 -7.92 31.15
C ILE A 199 26.93 -7.67 30.85
N ASN A 200 27.53 -6.73 31.58
CA ASN A 200 28.98 -6.55 31.62
C ASN A 200 29.66 -7.58 32.55
N MET A 201 31.00 -7.59 32.58
CA MET A 201 31.77 -8.49 33.45
C MET A 201 31.70 -8.15 34.96
N LYS A 202 30.94 -7.12 35.37
CA LYS A 202 30.60 -6.86 36.78
C LYS A 202 29.28 -7.52 37.20
N GLY A 203 28.57 -8.14 36.26
CA GLY A 203 27.22 -8.69 36.46
C GLY A 203 26.13 -7.64 36.44
N GLU A 204 26.39 -6.46 35.86
CA GLU A 204 25.43 -5.38 35.73
C GLU A 204 24.78 -5.42 34.35
N VAL A 205 23.47 -5.21 34.29
CA VAL A 205 22.70 -5.14 33.05
C VAL A 205 23.03 -3.83 32.32
N ILE A 206 23.53 -3.97 31.10
CA ILE A 206 23.81 -2.85 30.18
C ILE A 206 22.72 -2.69 29.13
N GLY A 207 21.87 -3.71 28.93
CA GLY A 207 20.71 -3.65 28.04
C GLY A 207 19.81 -4.88 28.12
N ILE A 208 18.66 -4.81 27.45
CA ILE A 208 17.69 -5.90 27.30
C ILE A 208 17.76 -6.41 25.86
N ASN A 209 18.10 -7.68 25.68
CA ASN A 209 18.18 -8.31 24.35
C ASN A 209 16.82 -8.24 23.67
N THR A 210 16.75 -7.78 22.42
CA THR A 210 15.47 -7.63 21.69
C THR A 210 15.47 -8.47 20.42
N MET A 211 16.38 -8.18 19.49
CA MET A 211 16.36 -8.73 18.14
C MET A 211 17.74 -9.22 17.70
N LYS A 212 17.73 -10.09 16.70
CA LYS A 212 18.91 -10.43 15.90
C LYS A 212 18.62 -10.08 14.45
N TYR A 213 19.62 -9.66 13.72
CA TYR A 213 19.50 -9.62 12.27
C TYR A 213 19.56 -11.06 11.74
N ALA A 214 18.54 -11.49 11.01
CA ALA A 214 18.43 -12.85 10.48
C ALA A 214 18.31 -12.79 8.96
N ASP A 215 19.43 -13.02 8.27
CA ASP A 215 19.48 -13.16 6.81
C ASP A 215 20.46 -14.29 6.45
N PHE A 216 20.35 -14.85 5.24
CA PHE A 216 21.17 -15.96 4.78
C PHE A 216 22.66 -15.58 4.79
N GLY A 217 23.45 -16.27 5.64
CA GLY A 217 24.89 -16.02 5.77
C GLY A 217 25.27 -14.91 6.76
N VAL A 218 24.32 -14.33 7.50
CA VAL A 218 24.61 -13.40 8.60
C VAL A 218 24.63 -14.14 9.94
N GLU A 219 25.76 -14.10 10.63
CA GLU A 219 25.95 -14.69 11.97
C GLU A 219 26.37 -13.63 12.99
N ASN A 220 25.99 -13.84 14.26
CA ASN A 220 26.45 -13.05 15.42
C ASN A 220 26.21 -11.52 15.29
N LEU A 221 25.04 -11.13 14.79
CA LEU A 221 24.59 -9.74 14.75
C LEU A 221 23.34 -9.56 15.63
N GLY A 222 23.57 -9.38 16.93
CA GLY A 222 22.53 -9.20 17.95
C GLY A 222 22.38 -7.75 18.41
N PHE A 223 21.20 -7.40 18.89
CA PHE A 223 20.88 -6.06 19.39
C PHE A 223 20.18 -6.10 20.76
N ALA A 224 20.50 -5.11 21.60
CA ALA A 224 19.90 -4.91 22.91
C ALA A 224 19.47 -3.44 23.12
N ILE A 225 18.34 -3.26 23.78
CA ILE A 225 17.82 -1.95 24.21
C ILE A 225 18.73 -1.43 25.33
N PRO A 226 19.38 -0.27 25.19
CA PRO A 226 20.34 0.24 26.16
C PRO A 226 19.73 0.54 27.54
N VAL A 227 20.55 0.44 28.59
CA VAL A 227 20.13 0.61 29.99
C VAL A 227 19.52 1.98 30.30
N ASP A 228 19.90 3.06 29.61
CA ASP A 228 19.30 4.39 29.79
C ASP A 228 17.86 4.43 29.27
N THR A 229 17.59 3.84 28.11
CA THR A 229 16.23 3.67 27.57
C THR A 229 15.39 2.77 28.48
N VAL A 230 15.96 1.67 28.99
CA VAL A 230 15.28 0.80 29.97
C VAL A 230 14.90 1.58 31.23
N LYS A 231 15.85 2.34 31.81
CA LYS A 231 15.60 3.17 33.00
C LYS A 231 14.56 4.25 32.75
N TYR A 232 14.59 4.90 31.59
CA TYR A 232 13.59 5.88 31.15
C TYR A 232 12.19 5.27 31.15
N VAL A 233 12.02 4.12 30.49
CA VAL A 233 10.73 3.42 30.41
C VAL A 233 10.24 2.94 31.76
N LEU A 234 11.10 2.31 32.56
CA LEU A 234 10.75 1.84 33.92
C LEU A 234 10.28 3.00 34.80
N LYS A 235 10.99 4.14 34.77
CA LYS A 235 10.59 5.34 35.52
C LYS A 235 9.22 5.85 35.06
N HIS A 236 8.95 5.86 33.76
CA HIS A 236 7.65 6.30 33.23
C HIS A 236 6.53 5.34 33.61
N PHE A 237 6.73 4.02 33.50
CA PHE A 237 5.76 3.03 33.97
C PHE A 237 5.46 3.20 35.46
N GLN A 238 6.49 3.41 36.29
CA GLN A 238 6.32 3.62 37.72
C GLN A 238 5.54 4.89 38.05
N LEU A 239 5.83 6.01 37.37
CA LEU A 239 5.24 7.31 37.69
C LEU A 239 3.87 7.54 37.03
N TYR A 240 3.66 7.02 35.84
CA TYR A 240 2.52 7.38 34.98
C TYR A 240 1.72 6.18 34.47
N GLY A 241 2.18 4.94 34.72
CA GLY A 241 1.57 3.73 34.17
C GLY A 241 1.79 3.53 32.66
N LYS A 242 2.40 4.49 31.97
CA LYS A 242 2.71 4.45 30.53
C LYS A 242 3.92 5.32 30.21
N VAL A 243 4.53 5.12 29.04
CA VAL A 243 5.59 5.99 28.55
C VAL A 243 4.97 7.27 27.97
N LYS A 244 5.03 8.37 28.73
CA LYS A 244 4.70 9.71 28.22
C LYS A 244 5.76 10.21 27.24
N ARG A 245 5.40 10.36 25.96
CA ARG A 245 6.28 10.91 24.91
C ARG A 245 5.90 12.35 24.56
N PRO A 246 6.87 13.28 24.58
CA PRO A 246 6.64 14.62 24.06
C PRO A 246 6.44 14.60 22.54
N TYR A 247 5.62 15.53 22.04
CA TYR A 247 5.23 15.63 20.64
C TYR A 247 5.45 17.05 20.12
N LEU A 248 5.96 17.19 18.89
CA LEU A 248 6.12 18.48 18.23
C LEU A 248 5.05 18.78 17.18
N GLY A 249 4.44 17.77 16.52
CA GLY A 249 3.58 18.05 15.37
C GLY A 249 4.12 17.75 14.00
N LEU A 250 5.26 17.07 13.90
CA LEU A 250 6.07 17.11 12.69
C LEU A 250 6.22 15.73 12.08
N GLU A 251 5.98 15.64 10.78
CA GLU A 251 6.46 14.53 9.95
C GLU A 251 7.83 14.94 9.43
N LEU A 252 8.82 14.09 9.68
CA LEU A 252 10.22 14.41 9.45
C LEU A 252 10.83 13.42 8.46
N GLU A 253 11.63 13.95 7.55
CA GLU A 253 12.37 13.17 6.57
C GLU A 253 13.87 13.30 6.78
N GLU A 254 14.54 12.16 6.74
CA GLU A 254 15.99 12.08 6.78
C GLU A 254 16.59 12.44 5.40
N SER A 255 17.78 13.04 5.41
CA SER A 255 18.58 13.17 4.19
C SER A 255 18.94 11.78 3.65
N TRP A 256 19.07 11.64 2.32
CA TRP A 256 19.44 10.35 1.72
C TRP A 256 20.75 9.79 2.29
N GLU A 257 21.72 10.64 2.66
CA GLU A 257 22.97 10.25 3.31
C GLU A 257 22.69 9.54 4.63
N ALA A 258 21.81 10.11 5.46
CA ALA A 258 21.44 9.55 6.75
C ALA A 258 20.72 8.20 6.60
N VAL A 259 19.79 8.09 5.65
CA VAL A 259 19.07 6.84 5.36
C VAL A 259 20.03 5.69 5.01
N VAL A 260 21.07 5.97 4.20
CA VAL A 260 22.06 4.95 3.81
C VAL A 260 23.24 4.81 4.79
N GLY A 261 23.23 5.55 5.91
CA GLY A 261 24.28 5.51 6.93
C GLY A 261 25.58 6.27 6.60
N LEU A 262 25.57 7.14 5.59
CA LEU A 262 26.66 8.07 5.32
C LEU A 262 26.66 9.23 6.31
N PRO A 263 27.84 9.81 6.64
CA PRO A 263 27.90 10.99 7.49
C PRO A 263 27.11 12.15 6.89
N SER A 264 25.97 12.49 7.50
CA SER A 264 25.16 13.66 7.12
C SER A 264 25.51 14.87 7.98
N SER A 265 25.52 16.05 7.34
CA SER A 265 25.51 17.36 8.01
C SER A 265 24.15 18.04 7.94
N THR A 266 23.20 17.43 7.24
CA THR A 266 21.87 17.97 6.98
C THR A 266 20.95 17.63 8.15
N GLY A 267 20.14 18.59 8.56
CA GLY A 267 19.09 18.37 9.56
C GLY A 267 17.92 17.56 8.99
N LEU A 268 16.91 17.30 9.82
CA LEU A 268 15.68 16.63 9.39
C LEU A 268 14.77 17.60 8.65
N ARG A 269 14.32 17.26 7.44
CA ARG A 269 13.37 18.08 6.68
C ARG A 269 11.98 17.88 7.25
N VAL A 270 11.28 18.99 7.48
CA VAL A 270 9.87 18.98 7.84
C VAL A 270 9.05 18.68 6.59
N ALA A 271 8.55 17.46 6.48
CA ALA A 271 7.68 17.04 5.38
C ALA A 271 6.25 17.55 5.58
N TYR A 272 5.79 17.58 6.83
CA TYR A 272 4.45 18.07 7.19
C TYR A 272 4.43 18.64 8.61
N VAL A 273 3.57 19.63 8.82
CA VAL A 273 3.30 20.24 10.12
C VAL A 273 1.81 20.10 10.40
N ASP A 274 1.48 19.37 11.46
CA ASP A 274 0.13 19.26 12.00
C ASP A 274 -0.37 20.66 12.45
N PRO A 275 -1.49 21.19 11.89
CA PRO A 275 -1.97 22.54 12.14
C PRO A 275 -2.22 22.87 13.62
N ASP A 276 -2.66 21.87 14.40
CA ASP A 276 -3.00 22.05 15.82
C ASP A 276 -1.81 21.76 16.75
N SER A 277 -0.62 21.59 16.18
CA SER A 277 0.55 21.16 16.93
C SER A 277 1.36 22.29 17.56
N PRO A 278 2.22 21.96 18.54
CA PRO A 278 3.22 22.88 19.08
C PRO A 278 4.09 23.57 18.02
N ALA A 279 4.51 22.83 17.00
CA ALA A 279 5.37 23.35 15.96
C ALA A 279 4.65 24.36 15.06
N ALA A 280 3.39 24.10 14.71
CA ALA A 280 2.54 25.08 14.01
C ALA A 280 2.36 26.36 14.84
N GLY A 281 2.14 26.21 16.16
CA GLY A 281 1.96 27.34 17.08
C GLY A 281 3.13 28.32 17.14
N VAL A 282 4.35 27.88 16.79
CA VAL A 282 5.54 28.74 16.69
C VAL A 282 5.92 29.08 15.24
N GLY A 283 5.12 28.65 14.27
CA GLY A 283 5.31 28.90 12.84
C GLY A 283 6.48 28.14 12.22
N ILE A 284 6.75 26.91 12.65
CA ILE A 284 7.56 25.96 11.86
C ILE A 284 6.72 25.58 10.63
N GLN A 285 7.36 25.51 9.46
CA GLN A 285 6.68 25.27 8.19
C GLN A 285 7.26 24.04 7.48
N GLN A 286 6.53 23.56 6.48
CA GLN A 286 7.03 22.56 5.54
C GLN A 286 8.32 23.05 4.87
N ASP A 287 9.23 22.12 4.59
CA ASP A 287 10.59 22.33 4.06
C ASP A 287 11.59 23.01 5.00
N ASP A 288 11.20 23.41 6.21
CA ASP A 288 12.18 23.78 7.25
C ASP A 288 13.08 22.58 7.58
N LEU A 289 14.35 22.83 7.88
CA LEU A 289 15.27 21.80 8.37
C LEU A 289 15.46 21.94 9.89
N ILE A 290 15.11 20.92 10.67
CA ILE A 290 15.44 20.87 12.10
C ILE A 290 16.91 20.51 12.25
N ILE A 291 17.69 21.43 12.81
CA ILE A 291 19.13 21.28 13.02
C ILE A 291 19.43 20.76 14.42
N SER A 292 18.71 21.24 15.44
CA SER A 292 18.89 20.79 16.82
C SER A 292 17.64 20.94 17.68
N ILE A 293 17.54 20.08 18.69
CA ILE A 293 16.55 20.11 19.77
C ILE A 293 17.31 20.28 21.09
N GLY A 294 17.12 21.43 21.72
CA GLY A 294 17.97 21.91 22.80
C GLY A 294 19.44 21.92 22.35
N THR A 295 20.28 21.24 23.10
CA THR A 295 21.72 21.10 22.80
C THR A 295 22.05 19.92 21.87
N SER A 296 21.07 19.09 21.50
CA SER A 296 21.27 17.87 20.72
C SER A 296 21.08 18.18 19.23
N LYS A 297 22.11 17.94 18.42
CA LYS A 297 21.96 18.00 16.95
C LYS A 297 21.11 16.82 16.49
N VAL A 298 20.23 17.05 15.52
CA VAL A 298 19.36 16.01 14.97
C VAL A 298 19.62 15.85 13.48
N LYS A 299 19.95 14.64 13.05
CA LYS A 299 20.25 14.29 11.66
C LYS A 299 19.45 13.08 11.20
N THR A 300 19.13 12.21 12.15
CA THR A 300 18.30 11.02 11.99
C THR A 300 17.05 11.14 12.86
N LEU A 301 16.00 10.40 12.52
CA LEU A 301 14.80 10.25 13.34
C LEU A 301 15.13 9.67 14.72
N VAL A 302 16.15 8.81 14.79
CA VAL A 302 16.66 8.31 16.07
C VAL A 302 17.30 9.41 16.90
N ASP A 303 18.08 10.33 16.30
CA ASP A 303 18.61 11.50 17.03
C ASP A 303 17.47 12.38 17.56
N TYR A 304 16.41 12.57 16.76
CA TYR A 304 15.21 13.28 17.16
C TYR A 304 14.57 12.64 18.39
N ASN A 305 14.32 11.33 18.34
CA ASN A 305 13.72 10.58 19.43
C ASN A 305 14.61 10.61 20.69
N GLU A 306 15.93 10.47 20.56
CA GLU A 306 16.89 10.57 21.66
C GLU A 306 16.96 11.99 22.26
N ALA A 307 16.80 13.02 21.44
CA ALA A 307 16.75 14.40 21.91
C ALA A 307 15.44 14.71 22.65
N ILE A 308 14.30 14.31 22.10
CA ILE A 308 12.96 14.49 22.69
C ILE A 308 12.79 13.67 23.98
N LYS A 309 13.38 12.46 24.08
CA LYS A 309 13.35 11.58 25.27
C LYS A 309 13.80 12.26 26.56
N LYS A 310 14.58 13.35 26.47
CA LYS A 310 15.12 14.10 27.61
C LYS A 310 14.09 15.01 28.28
N TYR A 311 12.93 15.18 27.67
CA TYR A 311 11.89 16.11 28.11
C TYR A 311 10.59 15.38 28.45
N LEU A 312 9.72 16.07 29.20
CA LEU A 312 8.33 15.67 29.43
C LEU A 312 7.37 16.51 28.58
N PRO A 313 6.15 16.02 28.32
CA PRO A 313 5.09 16.85 27.77
C PRO A 313 4.89 18.13 28.60
N SER A 314 4.53 19.22 27.91
CA SER A 314 4.39 20.58 28.44
C SER A 314 5.68 21.28 28.86
N GLU A 315 6.86 20.65 28.76
CA GLU A 315 8.13 21.36 28.88
C GLU A 315 8.45 22.17 27.62
N THR A 316 9.17 23.28 27.79
CA THR A 316 9.63 24.12 26.68
C THR A 316 11.08 23.78 26.32
N VAL A 317 11.34 23.60 25.03
CA VAL A 317 12.68 23.35 24.48
C VAL A 317 12.96 24.26 23.29
N ASP A 318 14.21 24.71 23.17
CA ASP A 318 14.67 25.47 22.02
C ASP A 318 14.90 24.56 20.80
N ILE A 319 14.20 24.83 19.71
CA ILE A 319 14.37 24.13 18.43
C ILE A 319 15.10 25.07 17.48
N THR A 320 16.28 24.66 16.98
CA THR A 320 16.99 25.41 15.95
C THR A 320 16.61 24.85 14.59
N ILE A 321 16.03 25.71 13.75
CA ILE A 321 15.59 25.39 12.40
C ILE A 321 16.37 26.21 11.37
N GLN A 322 16.54 25.67 10.18
CA GLN A 322 16.92 26.43 9.00
C GLN A 322 15.71 26.56 8.08
N SER A 323 15.22 27.79 7.92
CA SER A 323 14.11 28.14 7.05
C SER A 323 14.67 28.92 5.85
N GLY A 324 14.66 28.28 4.67
CA GLY A 324 15.37 28.79 3.48
C GLY A 324 16.87 29.00 3.76
N SER A 325 17.34 30.26 3.65
CA SER A 325 18.74 30.63 3.90
C SER A 325 19.04 31.04 5.35
N SER A 326 18.03 31.10 6.22
CA SER A 326 18.14 31.66 7.57
C SER A 326 18.08 30.56 8.63
N THR A 327 18.98 30.61 9.62
CA THR A 327 18.92 29.74 10.81
C THR A 327 18.32 30.50 11.98
N ILE A 328 17.27 29.96 12.59
CA ILE A 328 16.49 30.58 13.65
C ILE A 328 16.27 29.58 14.78
N THR A 329 16.35 30.03 16.03
CA THR A 329 15.99 29.22 17.20
C THR A 329 14.65 29.68 17.75
N LYS A 330 13.73 28.74 17.97
CA LYS A 330 12.37 28.99 18.48
C LYS A 330 12.14 28.16 19.76
N PRO A 331 11.66 28.76 20.86
CA PRO A 331 11.21 28.00 22.02
C PRO A 331 9.86 27.35 21.72
N VAL A 332 9.76 26.03 21.90
CA VAL A 332 8.54 25.25 21.62
C VAL A 332 8.11 24.50 22.86
N THR A 333 6.86 24.69 23.27
CA THR A 333 6.25 23.93 24.38
C THR A 333 5.70 22.61 23.87
N LEU A 334 6.25 21.50 24.32
CA LEU A 334 5.97 20.17 23.78
C LEU A 334 4.56 19.69 24.13
N GLY A 335 3.90 19.01 23.20
CA GLY A 335 2.63 18.31 23.41
C GLY A 335 2.84 16.91 24.01
N GLU A 336 1.76 16.16 24.23
CA GLU A 336 1.80 14.72 24.60
C GLU A 336 1.24 13.90 23.43
N VAL A 337 1.96 12.88 22.98
CA VAL A 337 1.41 11.90 22.02
C VAL A 337 0.19 11.23 22.65
N GLN A 338 -0.97 11.33 22.00
CA GLN A 338 -2.20 10.68 22.44
C GLN A 338 -2.30 9.29 21.80
N HIS A 339 -1.96 8.25 22.57
CA HIS A 339 -2.30 6.86 22.22
C HIS A 339 -3.57 6.44 22.94
N GLN A 340 -4.48 5.74 22.24
CA GLN A 340 -5.59 5.07 22.93
C GLN A 340 -5.02 4.03 23.90
N GLU A 341 -5.52 4.01 25.14
CA GLU A 341 -5.12 3.01 26.13
C GLU A 341 -5.47 1.62 25.60
N THR A 342 -4.48 0.74 25.47
CA THR A 342 -4.70 -0.69 25.24
C THR A 342 -5.32 -1.29 26.52
N LYS A 343 -6.64 -1.16 26.67
CA LYS A 343 -7.36 -1.88 27.72
C LYS A 343 -7.50 -3.32 27.30
N TRP A 344 -6.98 -4.22 28.13
CA TRP A 344 -7.28 -5.65 28.04
C TRP A 344 -8.77 -5.86 28.33
N THR A 345 -9.58 -5.92 27.27
CA THR A 345 -10.88 -6.59 27.30
C THR A 345 -10.62 -8.09 27.23
N GLN A 346 -11.04 -8.83 28.25
CA GLN A 346 -11.24 -10.26 28.08
C GLN A 346 -12.45 -10.41 27.16
N GLU A 347 -12.20 -10.47 25.85
CA GLU A 347 -13.26 -10.59 24.86
C GLU A 347 -13.93 -11.96 24.98
N ALA A 348 -15.26 -11.91 25.08
CA ALA A 348 -16.12 -13.04 24.81
C ALA A 348 -15.89 -13.51 23.36
N GLU A 349 -16.02 -14.81 23.16
CA GLU A 349 -15.80 -15.53 21.90
C GLU A 349 -16.06 -14.72 20.61
N GLY A 350 -14.99 -14.52 19.84
CA GLY A 350 -14.96 -14.65 18.38
C GLY A 350 -15.66 -13.57 17.55
N THR A 351 -14.88 -12.62 17.03
CA THR A 351 -15.27 -11.83 15.85
C THR A 351 -14.04 -11.43 15.02
N TYR A 352 -13.65 -12.27 14.07
CA TYR A 352 -13.02 -11.82 12.81
C TYR A 352 -13.57 -12.66 11.65
N LEU A 353 -14.08 -11.95 10.65
CA LEU A 353 -14.84 -12.43 9.51
C LEU A 353 -13.93 -13.06 8.45
N ASP A 354 -13.86 -14.39 8.44
CA ASP A 354 -13.79 -15.11 7.16
C ASP A 354 -15.23 -15.16 6.64
N ALA A 355 -15.50 -14.43 5.56
CA ALA A 355 -16.84 -14.28 4.98
C ALA A 355 -17.44 -15.62 4.50
N ASP A 356 -16.61 -16.67 4.38
CA ASP A 356 -17.03 -18.01 3.99
C ASP A 356 -16.85 -19.06 5.10
N HIS A 357 -16.44 -18.66 6.31
CA HIS A 357 -16.23 -19.59 7.42
C HIS A 357 -17.54 -20.29 7.81
N GLY A 358 -17.59 -21.61 7.64
CA GLY A 358 -18.78 -22.42 7.92
C GLY A 358 -19.73 -22.59 6.74
N LYS A 359 -19.44 -21.98 5.57
CA LYS A 359 -20.16 -22.26 4.33
C LYS A 359 -19.77 -23.65 3.83
N THR A 360 -20.74 -24.57 3.82
CA THR A 360 -20.57 -25.95 3.31
C THR A 360 -21.32 -26.18 2.00
N LYS A 361 -22.00 -25.13 1.50
CA LYS A 361 -22.79 -25.13 0.27
C LYS A 361 -22.59 -23.81 -0.49
N ILE A 362 -22.76 -23.87 -1.80
CA ILE A 362 -22.84 -22.72 -2.71
C ILE A 362 -24.15 -22.80 -3.49
N GLY A 363 -24.67 -21.66 -3.91
CA GLY A 363 -25.87 -21.60 -4.74
C GLY A 363 -26.03 -20.23 -5.36
N ASP A 364 -26.93 -20.13 -6.32
CA ASP A 364 -27.27 -18.88 -6.99
C ASP A 364 -28.74 -18.57 -6.71
N SER A 365 -29.00 -17.46 -6.02
CA SER A 365 -30.37 -17.06 -5.67
C SER A 365 -31.19 -16.61 -6.86
N HIS A 366 -30.56 -16.03 -7.89
CA HIS A 366 -31.24 -15.58 -9.10
C HIS A 366 -31.68 -16.75 -9.99
N TYR A 367 -30.82 -17.76 -10.13
CA TYR A 367 -31.10 -18.97 -10.90
C TYR A 367 -31.70 -20.11 -10.08
N GLY A 368 -31.81 -19.95 -8.76
CA GLY A 368 -32.57 -20.83 -7.87
C GLY A 368 -31.96 -22.20 -7.63
N TRP A 369 -30.63 -22.33 -7.61
CA TRP A 369 -29.95 -23.63 -7.40
C TRP A 369 -28.95 -23.60 -6.24
N SER A 370 -28.64 -24.76 -5.66
CA SER A 370 -27.60 -24.92 -4.64
C SER A 370 -26.91 -26.29 -4.71
N MET A 371 -25.70 -26.42 -4.16
CA MET A 371 -24.95 -27.67 -4.04
C MET A 371 -23.89 -27.63 -2.92
N LYS A 372 -23.27 -28.77 -2.60
CA LYS A 372 -22.14 -28.83 -1.65
C LYS A 372 -20.94 -28.03 -2.14
N TYR A 373 -20.23 -27.39 -1.21
CA TYR A 373 -19.00 -26.65 -1.45
C TYR A 373 -17.86 -27.26 -0.63
N PRO A 374 -17.09 -28.21 -1.21
CA PRO A 374 -16.02 -28.89 -0.49
C PRO A 374 -14.82 -27.96 -0.26
N ALA A 375 -14.11 -28.17 0.86
CA ALA A 375 -12.90 -27.43 1.18
C ALA A 375 -11.84 -27.63 0.08
N GLY A 376 -11.37 -26.53 -0.50
CA GLY A 376 -10.40 -26.52 -1.60
C GLY A 376 -10.99 -26.33 -3.00
N LEU A 377 -12.32 -26.26 -3.16
CA LEU A 377 -12.92 -25.88 -4.44
C LEU A 377 -12.88 -24.36 -4.60
N VAL A 378 -12.19 -23.85 -5.62
CA VAL A 378 -11.98 -22.42 -5.87
C VAL A 378 -12.85 -21.96 -7.04
N LYS A 379 -13.60 -20.87 -6.86
CA LYS A 379 -14.38 -20.25 -7.95
C LYS A 379 -13.44 -19.71 -9.03
N GLY A 380 -13.67 -20.13 -10.27
CA GLY A 380 -13.01 -19.62 -11.47
C GLY A 380 -13.81 -18.47 -12.08
N GLN A 381 -14.07 -18.55 -13.39
CA GLN A 381 -14.84 -17.54 -14.11
C GLN A 381 -16.35 -17.70 -13.90
N GLN A 382 -17.04 -16.56 -13.88
CA GLN A 382 -18.51 -16.45 -13.94
C GLN A 382 -18.86 -15.47 -15.08
N SER A 383 -19.93 -15.74 -15.82
CA SER A 383 -20.42 -14.85 -16.89
C SER A 383 -21.06 -13.58 -16.32
N ASP A 384 -21.08 -12.52 -17.12
CA ASP A 384 -21.67 -11.22 -16.74
C ASP A 384 -23.18 -11.34 -16.43
N ASP A 385 -23.88 -12.21 -17.15
CA ASP A 385 -25.30 -12.55 -16.91
C ASP A 385 -25.49 -13.54 -15.75
N GLY A 386 -24.41 -14.03 -15.14
CA GLY A 386 -24.41 -15.02 -14.07
C GLY A 386 -24.88 -16.42 -14.46
N ASP A 387 -25.27 -16.64 -15.72
CA ASP A 387 -25.83 -17.90 -16.24
C ASP A 387 -24.80 -19.03 -16.40
N ALA A 388 -23.51 -18.74 -16.24
CA ALA A 388 -22.43 -19.72 -16.26
C ALA A 388 -21.40 -19.42 -15.17
N VAL A 389 -20.97 -20.46 -14.45
CA VAL A 389 -19.91 -20.38 -13.44
C VAL A 389 -19.03 -21.64 -13.49
N SER A 390 -17.75 -21.46 -13.21
CA SER A 390 -16.75 -22.54 -13.16
C SER A 390 -16.00 -22.56 -11.84
N PHE A 391 -15.49 -23.73 -11.48
CA PHE A 391 -14.71 -23.99 -10.29
C PHE A 391 -13.57 -24.94 -10.60
N VAL A 392 -12.46 -24.78 -9.90
CA VAL A 392 -11.28 -25.63 -10.01
C VAL A 392 -10.88 -26.07 -8.61
N ASP A 393 -10.57 -27.35 -8.45
CA ASP A 393 -9.97 -27.86 -7.22
C ASP A 393 -8.56 -27.27 -7.02
N ALA A 394 -8.24 -26.81 -5.81
CA ALA A 394 -6.97 -26.13 -5.50
C ALA A 394 -5.73 -27.00 -5.73
N LYS A 395 -5.88 -28.33 -5.80
CA LYS A 395 -4.79 -29.26 -6.14
C LYS A 395 -4.73 -29.57 -7.64
N GLY A 396 -5.66 -29.03 -8.43
CA GLY A 396 -5.76 -29.22 -9.88
C GLY A 396 -6.37 -30.56 -10.30
N GLU A 397 -7.04 -31.28 -9.39
CA GLU A 397 -7.47 -32.66 -9.66
C GLU A 397 -8.73 -32.78 -10.54
N PHE A 398 -9.64 -31.82 -10.40
CA PHE A 398 -10.89 -31.76 -11.17
C PHE A 398 -11.37 -30.32 -11.33
N SER A 399 -12.26 -30.10 -12.28
CA SER A 399 -13.00 -28.85 -12.45
C SER A 399 -14.49 -29.11 -12.57
N LEU A 400 -15.29 -28.15 -12.14
CA LEU A 400 -16.75 -28.19 -12.16
C LEU A 400 -17.26 -26.95 -12.88
N SER A 401 -18.24 -27.10 -13.76
CA SER A 401 -18.96 -25.98 -14.36
C SER A 401 -20.46 -26.15 -14.25
N ILE A 402 -21.16 -25.04 -14.09
CA ILE A 402 -22.62 -24.97 -14.04
C ILE A 402 -23.05 -23.94 -15.07
N LYS A 403 -23.97 -24.32 -15.95
CA LYS A 403 -24.52 -23.45 -16.99
C LYS A 403 -26.05 -23.54 -17.00
N VAL A 404 -26.73 -22.42 -17.13
CA VAL A 404 -28.18 -22.32 -17.18
C VAL A 404 -28.62 -21.82 -18.55
N GLU A 405 -29.33 -22.65 -19.30
CA GLU A 405 -29.91 -22.28 -20.60
C GLU A 405 -31.41 -22.00 -20.43
N ARG A 406 -31.83 -20.74 -20.59
CA ARG A 406 -33.23 -20.33 -20.49
C ARG A 406 -34.02 -20.63 -21.78
N ASN A 407 -35.33 -20.41 -21.75
CA ASN A 407 -36.26 -20.56 -22.89
C ASN A 407 -36.28 -21.97 -23.49
N GLN A 408 -36.18 -22.98 -22.64
CA GLN A 408 -36.28 -24.38 -23.02
C GLN A 408 -37.72 -24.87 -22.90
N SER A 409 -38.07 -25.85 -23.73
CA SER A 409 -39.38 -26.48 -23.67
C SER A 409 -39.44 -27.41 -22.46
N ASP A 410 -40.45 -27.23 -21.59
CA ASP A 410 -40.65 -28.06 -20.39
C ASP A 410 -41.06 -29.51 -20.71
N ASP A 411 -41.45 -29.79 -21.96
CA ASP A 411 -41.94 -31.09 -22.44
C ASP A 411 -40.87 -31.94 -23.15
N LEU A 412 -39.59 -31.57 -23.07
CA LEU A 412 -38.50 -32.33 -23.69
C LEU A 412 -38.52 -33.79 -23.20
N SER A 413 -38.65 -34.72 -24.15
CA SER A 413 -38.59 -36.14 -23.84
C SER A 413 -37.21 -36.54 -23.29
N PRO A 414 -37.11 -37.60 -22.46
CA PRO A 414 -35.83 -38.10 -21.97
C PRO A 414 -34.77 -38.35 -23.05
N SER A 415 -35.19 -38.81 -24.24
CA SER A 415 -34.32 -39.02 -25.39
C SER A 415 -33.88 -37.69 -26.04
N ALA A 416 -34.76 -36.70 -26.12
CA ALA A 416 -34.40 -35.37 -26.62
C ALA A 416 -33.38 -34.68 -25.70
N LEU A 417 -33.57 -34.79 -24.38
CA LEU A 417 -32.64 -34.25 -23.40
C LEU A 417 -31.27 -34.94 -23.46
N LEU A 418 -31.23 -36.27 -23.56
CA LEU A 418 -29.98 -37.03 -23.73
C LEU A 418 -29.25 -36.68 -25.03
N ASN A 419 -29.97 -36.51 -26.14
CA ASN A 419 -29.37 -36.15 -27.42
C ASN A 419 -28.82 -34.72 -27.38
N ARG A 420 -29.50 -33.80 -26.69
CA ARG A 420 -29.03 -32.42 -26.53
C ARG A 420 -27.75 -32.35 -25.71
N LEU A 421 -27.66 -33.06 -24.58
CA LEU A 421 -26.41 -33.11 -23.82
C LEU A 421 -25.27 -33.77 -24.60
N ALA A 422 -25.59 -34.77 -25.43
CA ALA A 422 -24.59 -35.47 -26.23
C ALA A 422 -24.06 -34.63 -27.41
N SER A 423 -24.88 -33.80 -28.05
CA SER A 423 -24.43 -32.91 -29.12
C SER A 423 -23.41 -31.88 -28.63
N ASP A 424 -23.54 -31.44 -27.38
CA ASP A 424 -22.63 -30.47 -26.76
C ASP A 424 -21.26 -31.10 -26.41
N GLU A 425 -21.19 -32.42 -26.20
CA GLU A 425 -19.91 -33.11 -26.00
C GLU A 425 -19.21 -33.49 -27.33
N GLU A 426 -19.95 -33.56 -28.44
CA GLU A 426 -19.40 -33.89 -29.77
C GLU A 426 -18.74 -32.69 -30.47
N GLY A 427 -18.96 -31.45 -30.02
CA GLY A 427 -18.44 -30.25 -30.67
C GLY A 427 -17.97 -29.14 -29.73
N ASP A 428 -16.69 -29.16 -29.34
CA ASP A 428 -15.80 -27.97 -29.31
C ASP A 428 -14.44 -28.33 -28.68
N TYR A 429 -13.54 -28.90 -29.48
CA TYR A 429 -12.11 -28.84 -29.16
C TYR A 429 -11.37 -28.30 -30.37
N SER A 430 -10.56 -27.26 -30.13
CA SER A 430 -9.77 -26.55 -31.14
C SER A 430 -8.74 -27.43 -31.88
N ASP A 431 -8.58 -28.70 -31.47
CA ASP A 431 -7.68 -29.70 -32.06
C ASP A 431 -8.37 -30.74 -32.97
N GLY A 432 -9.71 -30.71 -33.11
CA GLY A 432 -10.47 -31.65 -33.94
C GLY A 432 -10.69 -33.04 -33.33
N SER A 433 -10.44 -33.26 -32.04
CA SER A 433 -10.74 -34.52 -31.35
C SER A 433 -12.22 -34.62 -30.93
N SER A 434 -12.93 -35.68 -31.36
CA SER A 434 -14.30 -35.98 -30.92
C SER A 434 -14.29 -36.67 -29.55
N ALA A 435 -15.11 -36.21 -28.59
CA ALA A 435 -15.29 -36.93 -27.33
C ALA A 435 -15.95 -38.29 -27.58
N THR A 436 -15.37 -39.37 -27.03
CA THR A 436 -16.01 -40.69 -27.07
C THR A 436 -17.03 -40.77 -25.95
N ILE A 437 -18.31 -40.90 -26.28
CA ILE A 437 -19.35 -41.09 -25.27
C ILE A 437 -19.30 -42.53 -24.75
N LEU A 438 -19.05 -42.67 -23.45
CA LEU A 438 -18.94 -43.93 -22.73
C LEU A 438 -20.27 -44.37 -22.12
N GLU A 439 -21.09 -43.40 -21.69
CA GLU A 439 -22.35 -43.66 -21.02
C GLU A 439 -23.40 -42.61 -21.42
N ARG A 440 -24.62 -43.06 -21.70
CA ARG A 440 -25.81 -42.21 -21.83
C ARG A 440 -26.93 -42.83 -20.99
N GLN A 441 -27.44 -42.09 -20.01
CA GLN A 441 -28.44 -42.61 -19.09
C GLN A 441 -29.42 -41.53 -18.66
N TYR A 442 -30.72 -41.82 -18.69
CA TYR A 442 -31.72 -41.00 -18.02
C TYR A 442 -32.00 -41.56 -16.62
N VAL A 443 -31.76 -40.76 -15.58
CA VAL A 443 -31.89 -41.18 -14.19
C VAL A 443 -33.20 -40.64 -13.63
N LYS A 444 -34.10 -41.55 -13.24
CA LYS A 444 -35.36 -41.20 -12.58
C LYS A 444 -35.11 -41.03 -11.07
N ARG A 445 -35.32 -39.82 -10.55
CA ARG A 445 -35.38 -39.49 -9.11
C ARG A 445 -36.69 -38.78 -8.82
N GLU A 446 -37.23 -38.98 -7.62
CA GLU A 446 -38.51 -38.38 -7.23
C GLU A 446 -38.48 -36.85 -7.25
N ASP A 447 -37.37 -36.23 -6.84
CA ASP A 447 -37.28 -34.76 -6.68
C ASP A 447 -36.65 -34.02 -7.87
N SER A 448 -35.83 -34.68 -8.69
CA SER A 448 -35.09 -34.06 -9.81
C SER A 448 -34.55 -35.12 -10.78
N PRO A 449 -35.34 -35.57 -11.77
CA PRO A 449 -34.83 -36.45 -12.81
C PRO A 449 -33.82 -35.71 -13.69
N TYR A 450 -32.81 -36.41 -14.18
CA TYR A 450 -31.77 -35.80 -15.00
C TYR A 450 -31.25 -36.74 -16.09
N ALA A 451 -30.76 -36.14 -17.18
CA ALA A 451 -29.99 -36.85 -18.19
C ALA A 451 -28.51 -36.81 -17.81
N LYS A 452 -27.82 -37.95 -17.94
CA LYS A 452 -26.39 -38.14 -17.64
C LYS A 452 -25.66 -38.57 -18.90
N ILE A 453 -24.57 -37.88 -19.23
CA ILE A 453 -23.61 -38.25 -20.26
C ILE A 453 -22.23 -38.38 -19.61
N VAL A 454 -21.51 -39.46 -19.92
CA VAL A 454 -20.09 -39.61 -19.56
C VAL A 454 -19.29 -39.72 -20.84
N GLY A 455 -18.32 -38.83 -21.00
CA GLY A 455 -17.45 -38.74 -22.18
C GLY A 455 -15.98 -38.93 -21.83
N ARG A 456 -15.19 -39.33 -22.83
CA ARG A 456 -13.73 -39.31 -22.78
C ARG A 456 -13.20 -38.35 -23.84
N SER A 457 -12.47 -37.33 -23.39
CA SER A 457 -11.86 -36.31 -24.25
C SER A 457 -10.41 -36.69 -24.56
N GLY A 458 -10.20 -37.44 -25.65
CA GLY A 458 -8.87 -37.90 -26.10
C GLY A 458 -8.03 -38.51 -24.97
N ASP A 459 -6.81 -37.99 -24.79
CA ASP A 459 -5.90 -38.34 -23.69
C ASP A 459 -5.97 -37.38 -22.47
N ARG A 460 -6.81 -36.33 -22.53
CA ARG A 460 -6.86 -35.29 -21.49
C ARG A 460 -7.58 -35.74 -20.22
N GLY A 461 -8.68 -36.46 -20.36
CA GLY A 461 -9.46 -36.90 -19.21
C GLY A 461 -10.90 -37.28 -19.55
N TYR A 462 -11.74 -37.26 -18.53
CA TYR A 462 -13.12 -37.72 -18.57
C TYR A 462 -14.07 -36.61 -18.13
N THR A 463 -15.21 -36.53 -18.79
CA THR A 463 -16.31 -35.62 -18.46
C THR A 463 -17.52 -36.39 -17.96
N GLN A 464 -18.22 -35.84 -16.97
CA GLN A 464 -19.56 -36.29 -16.59
C GLN A 464 -20.47 -35.07 -16.54
N THR A 465 -21.46 -35.05 -17.42
CA THR A 465 -22.42 -33.95 -17.57
C THR A 465 -23.81 -34.42 -17.12
N ARG A 466 -24.44 -33.67 -16.21
CA ARG A 466 -25.82 -33.89 -15.75
C ARG A 466 -26.70 -32.70 -16.14
N GLY A 467 -27.76 -32.96 -16.90
CA GLY A 467 -28.73 -31.95 -17.33
C GLY A 467 -30.06 -32.09 -16.61
N PHE A 468 -30.52 -31.01 -15.97
CA PHE A 468 -31.77 -30.90 -15.25
C PHE A 468 -32.69 -29.89 -15.93
N LEU A 469 -33.92 -30.27 -16.21
CA LEU A 469 -34.93 -29.38 -16.79
C LEU A 469 -35.85 -28.88 -15.68
N HIS A 470 -36.01 -27.57 -15.54
CA HIS A 470 -36.85 -26.96 -14.53
C HIS A 470 -37.33 -25.58 -14.97
N GLN A 471 -38.64 -25.35 -14.97
CA GLN A 471 -39.29 -24.05 -15.22
C GLN A 471 -38.74 -23.31 -16.46
N GLY A 472 -38.74 -23.99 -17.60
CA GLY A 472 -38.27 -23.46 -18.88
C GLY A 472 -36.76 -23.25 -18.96
N SER A 473 -35.98 -23.83 -18.04
CA SER A 473 -34.51 -23.71 -18.02
C SER A 473 -33.85 -25.09 -17.96
N LEU A 474 -32.74 -25.24 -18.69
CA LEU A 474 -31.87 -26.41 -18.67
C LEU A 474 -30.58 -26.07 -17.90
N TYR A 475 -30.42 -26.70 -16.74
CA TYR A 475 -29.23 -26.58 -15.90
C TYR A 475 -28.27 -27.71 -16.25
N LYS A 476 -27.07 -27.37 -16.68
CA LYS A 476 -26.00 -28.32 -17.02
C LYS A 476 -24.91 -28.23 -15.95
N VAL A 477 -24.70 -29.32 -15.23
CA VAL A 477 -23.63 -29.47 -14.24
C VAL A 477 -22.61 -30.44 -14.81
N GLN A 478 -21.42 -29.95 -15.13
CA GLN A 478 -20.38 -30.73 -15.79
C GLN A 478 -19.14 -30.81 -14.91
N LEU A 479 -18.66 -32.03 -14.70
CA LEU A 479 -17.41 -32.33 -14.02
C LEU A 479 -16.38 -32.80 -15.04
N PHE A 480 -15.16 -32.27 -14.99
CA PHE A 480 -14.00 -32.78 -15.71
C PHE A 480 -12.95 -33.30 -14.72
N VAL A 481 -12.41 -34.49 -15.00
CA VAL A 481 -11.35 -35.13 -14.20
C VAL A 481 -10.22 -35.56 -15.12
N SER A 482 -8.97 -35.25 -14.75
CA SER A 482 -7.81 -35.66 -15.55
C SER A 482 -7.68 -37.18 -15.62
N LYS A 483 -7.06 -37.69 -16.69
CA LYS A 483 -6.88 -39.13 -16.92
C LYS A 483 -6.19 -39.85 -15.74
N GLU A 484 -5.27 -39.17 -15.06
CA GLU A 484 -4.51 -39.70 -13.92
C GLU A 484 -5.37 -39.94 -12.67
N HIS A 485 -6.48 -39.21 -12.52
CA HIS A 485 -7.33 -39.26 -11.33
C HIS A 485 -8.63 -40.02 -11.54
N TYR A 486 -9.08 -40.20 -12.79
CA TYR A 486 -10.37 -40.80 -13.09
C TYR A 486 -10.50 -42.27 -12.63
N ASN A 487 -9.46 -43.09 -12.76
CA ASN A 487 -9.49 -44.52 -12.40
C ASN A 487 -9.38 -44.78 -10.88
N ASN A 488 -9.39 -43.74 -10.04
CA ASN A 488 -9.35 -43.89 -8.59
C ASN A 488 -10.76 -44.12 -8.03
N ASN A 489 -11.10 -45.39 -7.78
CA ASN A 489 -12.42 -45.80 -7.26
C ASN A 489 -12.83 -45.10 -5.94
N PHE A 490 -11.86 -44.70 -5.10
CA PHE A 490 -12.15 -43.98 -3.86
C PHE A 490 -12.61 -42.55 -4.14
N LYS A 491 -12.00 -41.87 -5.13
CA LYS A 491 -12.34 -40.49 -5.52
C LYS A 491 -13.60 -40.41 -6.38
N GLN A 492 -13.90 -41.43 -7.19
CA GLN A 492 -15.12 -41.46 -8.01
C GLN A 492 -16.41 -41.34 -7.18
N ASN A 493 -16.44 -41.92 -5.97
CA ASN A 493 -17.58 -41.78 -5.07
C ASN A 493 -17.73 -40.34 -4.58
N SER A 494 -16.63 -39.65 -4.26
CA SER A 494 -16.65 -38.24 -3.85
C SER A 494 -17.10 -37.30 -4.98
N TYR A 495 -16.69 -37.58 -6.23
CA TYR A 495 -17.15 -36.83 -7.40
C TYR A 495 -18.65 -37.00 -7.66
N ASN A 496 -19.15 -38.23 -7.54
CA ASN A 496 -20.58 -38.49 -7.68
C ASN A 496 -21.39 -37.87 -6.53
N ASP A 497 -20.89 -37.90 -5.30
CA ASP A 497 -21.53 -37.23 -4.15
C ASP A 497 -21.62 -35.71 -4.35
N LEU A 498 -20.57 -35.09 -4.90
CA LEU A 498 -20.58 -33.66 -5.25
C LEU A 498 -21.66 -33.36 -6.31
N LEU A 499 -21.69 -34.12 -7.40
CA LEU A 499 -22.70 -33.97 -8.45
C LEU A 499 -24.12 -34.31 -7.98
N ASP A 500 -24.27 -35.24 -7.04
CA ASP A 500 -25.56 -35.64 -6.44
C ASP A 500 -26.09 -34.60 -5.46
N SER A 501 -25.23 -33.70 -4.98
CA SER A 501 -25.62 -32.62 -4.09
C SER A 501 -26.31 -31.45 -4.77
N PHE A 502 -26.27 -31.37 -6.11
CA PHE A 502 -26.92 -30.30 -6.86
C PHE A 502 -28.43 -30.37 -6.72
N LYS A 503 -29.03 -29.24 -6.38
CA LYS A 503 -30.47 -29.07 -6.15
C LYS A 503 -30.98 -27.84 -6.89
N LEU A 504 -32.16 -27.98 -7.48
CA LEU A 504 -32.93 -26.90 -8.08
C LEU A 504 -33.77 -26.18 -7.01
N SER A 505 -33.09 -25.77 -5.94
CA SER A 505 -33.66 -24.92 -4.91
C SER A 505 -32.57 -24.11 -4.22
N PHE A 506 -32.93 -22.91 -3.81
CA PHE A 506 -32.08 -22.00 -3.05
C PHE A 506 -32.82 -21.59 -1.77
N ASN A 507 -32.16 -21.70 -0.62
CA ASN A 507 -32.72 -21.31 0.67
C ASN A 507 -31.91 -20.14 1.23
N ASP A 508 -32.44 -18.93 1.09
CA ASP A 508 -31.85 -17.67 1.56
C ASP A 508 -31.63 -17.63 3.08
N LYS A 509 -32.28 -18.52 3.83
CA LYS A 509 -32.11 -18.66 5.29
C LYS A 509 -31.08 -19.71 5.70
N ASP A 510 -30.47 -20.43 4.77
CA ASP A 510 -29.44 -21.42 5.09
C ASP A 510 -28.09 -20.73 5.32
N GLU A 511 -27.70 -20.54 6.57
CA GLU A 511 -26.44 -19.89 6.94
C GLU A 511 -25.20 -20.66 6.43
N SER A 512 -25.33 -21.96 6.10
CA SER A 512 -24.27 -22.76 5.49
C SER A 512 -24.16 -22.59 3.97
N LEU A 513 -25.13 -21.91 3.34
CA LEU A 513 -25.19 -21.62 1.92
C LEU A 513 -24.57 -20.25 1.62
N LYS A 514 -23.66 -20.24 0.64
CA LYS A 514 -23.12 -19.02 0.05
C LYS A 514 -23.88 -18.70 -1.23
N ASP A 515 -24.45 -17.50 -1.31
CA ASP A 515 -25.00 -16.98 -2.56
C ASP A 515 -23.86 -16.48 -3.47
N ILE A 516 -23.81 -16.97 -4.69
CA ILE A 516 -22.82 -16.57 -5.69
C ILE A 516 -23.46 -15.81 -6.86
N SER A 517 -24.74 -15.44 -6.75
CA SER A 517 -25.45 -14.62 -7.72
C SER A 517 -24.71 -13.30 -7.98
N VAL A 518 -24.58 -12.93 -9.26
CA VAL A 518 -24.10 -11.60 -9.68
C VAL A 518 -25.16 -10.50 -9.48
N TYR A 519 -26.39 -10.90 -9.17
CA TYR A 519 -27.49 -10.01 -8.83
C TYR A 519 -27.60 -9.89 -7.31
N SER A 520 -27.27 -8.73 -6.76
CA SER A 520 -27.41 -8.43 -5.33
C SER A 520 -28.37 -7.27 -5.08
N GLY A 521 -29.22 -7.39 -4.05
CA GLY A 521 -29.91 -6.26 -3.44
C GLY A 521 -29.19 -5.84 -2.16
N GLY A 522 -28.84 -4.56 -2.01
CA GLY A 522 -28.15 -4.02 -0.82
C GLY A 522 -27.06 -3.00 -1.14
N ASN A 523 -26.35 -2.51 -0.12
CA ASN A 523 -25.19 -1.62 -0.25
C ASN A 523 -23.88 -2.37 0.11
N THR A 524 -22.80 -2.05 -0.57
CA THR A 524 -21.43 -2.51 -0.30
C THR A 524 -20.64 -1.36 0.34
N THR A 525 -19.98 -1.63 1.47
CA THR A 525 -19.06 -0.68 2.11
C THR A 525 -17.68 -0.79 1.48
N TYR A 526 -17.15 0.35 1.06
CA TYR A 526 -15.79 0.51 0.56
C TYR A 526 -14.95 1.20 1.61
N THR A 527 -13.71 0.75 1.78
CA THR A 527 -12.71 1.35 2.67
C THR A 527 -11.39 1.50 1.92
N ASN A 528 -10.66 2.59 2.14
CA ASN A 528 -9.32 2.78 1.58
C ASN A 528 -8.24 2.88 2.68
N GLU A 529 -6.98 2.90 2.26
CA GLU A 529 -5.79 3.01 3.11
C GLU A 529 -5.74 4.30 3.96
N TYR A 530 -6.48 5.33 3.56
CA TYR A 530 -6.64 6.59 4.30
C TYR A 530 -7.73 6.52 5.38
N GLY A 531 -8.22 5.32 5.71
CA GLY A 531 -9.26 5.11 6.69
C GLY A 531 -10.63 5.65 6.29
N LEU A 532 -10.79 6.19 5.07
CA LEU A 532 -12.06 6.62 4.53
C LEU A 532 -12.90 5.39 4.21
N SER A 533 -14.13 5.35 4.71
CA SER A 533 -15.14 4.37 4.35
C SER A 533 -16.46 5.02 3.99
N PHE A 534 -17.20 4.40 3.08
CA PHE A 534 -18.55 4.81 2.66
C PHE A 534 -19.27 3.64 1.98
N ALA A 535 -20.59 3.69 1.91
CA ALA A 535 -21.40 2.67 1.26
C ALA A 535 -21.91 3.15 -0.10
N LEU A 536 -21.89 2.25 -1.09
CA LEU A 536 -22.57 2.42 -2.37
C LEU A 536 -23.54 1.26 -2.62
N PRO A 537 -24.54 1.42 -3.47
CA PRO A 537 -25.38 0.31 -3.91
C PRO A 537 -24.52 -0.84 -4.46
N SER A 538 -24.91 -2.07 -4.18
CA SER A 538 -24.10 -3.28 -4.47
C SER A 538 -23.89 -3.56 -5.95
N ASN A 539 -24.65 -2.90 -6.83
CA ASN A 539 -24.45 -2.88 -8.27
C ASN A 539 -23.37 -1.87 -8.75
N TRP A 540 -22.67 -1.21 -7.82
CA TRP A 540 -21.52 -0.38 -8.14
C TRP A 540 -20.25 -1.20 -8.12
N GLN A 541 -19.37 -0.95 -9.09
CA GLN A 541 -18.11 -1.65 -9.29
C GLN A 541 -16.93 -0.69 -9.07
N THR A 542 -15.77 -1.25 -8.71
CA THR A 542 -14.54 -0.47 -8.49
C THR A 542 -13.66 -0.46 -9.73
N GLY A 543 -13.27 0.71 -10.21
CA GLY A 543 -12.24 0.90 -11.24
C GLY A 543 -10.87 1.05 -10.61
N GLY A 544 -10.01 0.06 -10.77
CA GLY A 544 -8.66 0.07 -10.19
C GLY A 544 -7.65 0.84 -11.04
N TYR A 545 -7.12 1.94 -10.52
CA TYR A 545 -5.76 2.44 -10.78
C TYR A 545 -5.22 3.13 -9.52
N THR A 546 -3.91 3.06 -9.33
CA THR A 546 -3.16 3.55 -8.16
C THR A 546 -3.43 5.03 -7.85
N GLY A 547 -3.81 5.35 -6.60
CA GLY A 547 -3.88 6.73 -6.07
C GLY A 547 -5.23 7.45 -6.17
N SER A 548 -6.23 6.89 -6.86
CA SER A 548 -7.61 7.40 -6.83
C SER A 548 -8.62 6.28 -6.98
N SER A 549 -9.62 6.22 -6.10
CA SER A 549 -10.65 5.17 -6.15
C SER A 549 -11.82 5.65 -6.99
N SER A 550 -11.99 5.07 -8.17
CA SER A 550 -13.15 5.33 -9.04
C SER A 550 -14.18 4.21 -8.88
N PHE A 551 -15.45 4.55 -8.85
CA PHE A 551 -16.57 3.62 -8.78
C PHE A 551 -17.58 3.97 -9.87
N PHE A 552 -18.26 2.98 -10.40
CA PHE A 552 -19.26 3.17 -11.46
C PHE A 552 -20.43 2.23 -11.28
N ASN A 553 -21.62 2.68 -11.66
CA ASN A 553 -22.80 1.81 -11.74
C ASN A 553 -22.69 0.87 -12.96
N ASN A 554 -23.58 -0.14 -13.04
CA ASN A 554 -23.52 -1.19 -14.06
C ASN A 554 -23.51 -0.71 -15.52
N ASP A 555 -24.14 0.42 -15.83
CA ASP A 555 -24.21 0.97 -17.19
C ASP A 555 -23.20 2.11 -17.43
N TYR A 556 -22.34 2.39 -16.44
CA TYR A 556 -21.31 3.44 -16.46
C TYR A 556 -21.86 4.85 -16.65
N SER A 557 -23.16 5.09 -16.46
CA SER A 557 -23.74 6.44 -16.55
C SER A 557 -23.32 7.31 -15.35
N GLN A 558 -23.19 6.71 -14.17
CA GLN A 558 -22.86 7.40 -12.93
C GLN A 558 -21.48 6.95 -12.43
N THR A 559 -20.66 7.92 -12.03
CA THR A 559 -19.34 7.64 -11.47
C THR A 559 -19.10 8.37 -10.17
N LEU A 560 -18.43 7.72 -9.24
CA LEU A 560 -17.95 8.31 -8.00
C LEU A 560 -16.42 8.27 -8.03
N HIS A 561 -15.78 9.42 -7.86
CA HIS A 561 -14.34 9.54 -7.74
C HIS A 561 -13.98 9.95 -6.32
N VAL A 562 -12.96 9.32 -5.76
CA VAL A 562 -12.41 9.67 -4.46
C VAL A 562 -10.96 10.07 -4.64
N ARG A 563 -10.66 11.30 -4.22
CA ARG A 563 -9.33 11.87 -4.19
C ARG A 563 -8.94 12.20 -2.74
N VAL A 564 -7.79 11.67 -2.31
CA VAL A 564 -7.21 11.96 -0.99
C VAL A 564 -5.82 12.54 -1.20
N THR A 565 -5.55 13.70 -0.59
CA THR A 565 -4.24 14.37 -0.62
C THR A 565 -3.91 14.88 0.78
N SER A 566 -2.65 15.17 1.07
CA SER A 566 -2.28 15.82 2.33
C SER A 566 -2.66 17.30 2.30
N ALA A 567 -3.14 17.82 3.42
CA ALA A 567 -3.39 19.24 3.59
C ALA A 567 -2.05 19.98 3.68
N SER A 568 -1.87 21.02 2.86
CA SER A 568 -0.72 21.90 2.97
C SER A 568 -0.80 22.72 4.27
N SER A 569 0.35 23.02 4.88
CA SER A 569 0.39 23.73 6.16
C SER A 569 -0.38 25.07 6.09
N GLY A 570 -1.38 25.23 6.95
CA GLY A 570 -2.22 26.44 7.02
C GLY A 570 -3.33 26.54 5.95
N ASP A 571 -3.49 25.53 5.09
CA ASP A 571 -4.61 25.49 4.13
C ASP A 571 -5.94 25.24 4.86
N THR A 572 -7.00 25.87 4.35
CA THR A 572 -8.34 25.78 4.96
C THR A 572 -9.32 25.18 3.97
N LEU A 573 -10.34 24.47 4.47
CA LEU A 573 -11.39 23.87 3.64
C LEU A 573 -12.00 24.88 2.65
N LYS A 574 -12.27 26.10 3.13
CA LYS A 574 -12.82 27.17 2.28
C LYS A 574 -11.83 27.61 1.20
N ALA A 575 -10.57 27.85 1.55
CA ALA A 575 -9.55 28.26 0.58
C ALA A 575 -9.34 27.19 -0.49
N TRP A 576 -9.32 25.91 -0.09
CA TRP A 576 -9.23 24.78 -1.01
C TRP A 576 -10.42 24.73 -1.98
N VAL A 577 -11.65 24.78 -1.48
CA VAL A 577 -12.87 24.79 -2.32
C VAL A 577 -12.91 26.00 -3.25
N ASP A 578 -12.51 27.18 -2.78
CA ASP A 578 -12.46 28.39 -3.62
C ASP A 578 -11.42 28.25 -4.75
N ARG A 579 -10.29 27.56 -4.53
CA ARG A 579 -9.30 27.25 -5.59
C ARG A 579 -9.89 26.30 -6.63
N GLN A 580 -10.49 25.19 -6.20
CA GLN A 580 -11.10 24.19 -7.08
C GLN A 580 -12.21 24.80 -7.95
N ARG A 581 -13.08 25.62 -7.34
CA ARG A 581 -14.12 26.36 -8.08
C ARG A 581 -13.51 27.29 -9.12
N LYS A 582 -12.54 28.13 -8.75
CA LYS A 582 -11.89 29.05 -9.71
C LYS A 582 -11.24 28.30 -10.87
N GLN A 583 -10.62 27.15 -10.62
CA GLN A 583 -10.03 26.31 -11.67
C GLN A 583 -11.11 25.78 -12.63
N PHE A 584 -12.22 25.22 -12.11
CA PHE A 584 -13.36 24.79 -12.93
C PHE A 584 -13.96 25.94 -13.75
N GLU A 585 -14.14 27.10 -13.13
CA GLU A 585 -14.70 28.29 -13.77
C GLU A 585 -13.82 28.88 -14.88
N ALA A 586 -12.51 28.75 -14.75
CA ALA A 586 -11.53 29.19 -15.74
C ALA A 586 -11.44 28.23 -16.94
N LEU A 587 -11.85 26.97 -16.76
CA LEU A 587 -11.76 25.93 -17.78
C LEU A 587 -12.89 26.03 -18.82
N TYR A 588 -14.11 26.35 -18.39
CA TYR A 588 -15.30 26.36 -19.26
C TYR A 588 -15.91 27.76 -19.41
N ALA A 589 -16.34 28.07 -20.63
CA ALA A 589 -17.06 29.30 -20.94
C ALA A 589 -18.41 29.36 -20.19
N PRO A 590 -18.87 30.54 -19.70
CA PRO A 590 -20.04 30.64 -18.82
C PRO A 590 -21.33 30.00 -19.34
N LYS A 591 -21.54 29.98 -20.66
CA LYS A 591 -22.73 29.36 -21.29
C LYS A 591 -22.75 27.83 -21.16
N TYR A 592 -21.60 27.20 -20.99
CA TYR A 592 -21.40 25.75 -21.04
C TYR A 592 -21.17 25.12 -19.65
N ARG A 593 -21.28 25.93 -18.59
CA ARG A 593 -21.14 25.48 -17.21
C ARG A 593 -22.19 26.10 -16.30
N SER A 594 -22.45 25.43 -15.19
CA SER A 594 -23.11 25.97 -14.00
C SER A 594 -22.31 25.53 -12.78
N VAL A 595 -22.17 26.39 -11.78
CA VAL A 595 -21.55 26.05 -10.49
C VAL A 595 -22.32 26.76 -9.39
N GLU A 596 -22.77 26.00 -8.40
CA GLU A 596 -23.54 26.53 -7.28
C GLU A 596 -22.60 27.12 -6.21
N GLN A 597 -23.18 27.82 -5.24
CA GLN A 597 -22.42 28.24 -4.06
C GLN A 597 -22.18 27.04 -3.14
N PRO A 598 -21.05 26.98 -2.41
CA PRO A 598 -20.80 25.90 -1.47
C PRO A 598 -21.88 25.84 -0.39
N GLU A 599 -22.39 24.65 -0.14
CA GLU A 599 -23.31 24.35 0.96
C GLU A 599 -22.54 23.71 2.12
N GLU A 600 -22.74 24.20 3.33
CA GLU A 600 -22.13 23.65 4.54
C GLU A 600 -22.85 22.37 4.99
N LEU A 601 -22.07 21.37 5.38
CA LEU A 601 -22.54 20.13 5.99
C LEU A 601 -21.49 19.55 6.94
N THR A 602 -21.81 18.42 7.57
CA THR A 602 -20.89 17.69 8.45
C THR A 602 -20.68 16.28 7.90
N LEU A 603 -19.44 15.88 7.66
CA LEU A 603 -19.06 14.54 7.22
C LEU A 603 -17.96 13.98 8.12
N ALA A 604 -18.00 12.68 8.43
CA ALA A 604 -17.00 12.02 9.28
C ALA A 604 -16.68 12.73 10.63
N GLY A 605 -17.63 13.51 11.16
CA GLY A 605 -17.50 14.29 12.40
C GLY A 605 -16.82 15.66 12.26
N VAL A 606 -16.49 16.11 11.05
CA VAL A 606 -15.83 17.40 10.77
C VAL A 606 -16.65 18.30 9.82
N PRO A 607 -16.41 19.62 9.79
CA PRO A 607 -17.00 20.51 8.80
C PRO A 607 -16.65 20.07 7.37
N ALA A 608 -17.63 20.15 6.48
CA ALA A 608 -17.53 19.80 5.08
C ALA A 608 -18.25 20.83 4.20
N LEU A 609 -17.87 20.90 2.93
CA LEU A 609 -18.50 21.73 1.91
C LEU A 609 -18.94 20.88 0.73
N LYS A 610 -20.17 21.07 0.27
CA LYS A 610 -20.72 20.45 -0.93
C LYS A 610 -20.79 21.49 -2.06
N VAL A 611 -20.32 21.14 -3.24
CA VAL A 611 -20.41 21.99 -4.44
C VAL A 611 -21.05 21.21 -5.56
N ALA A 612 -22.21 21.65 -6.02
CA ALA A 612 -22.86 21.13 -7.21
C ALA A 612 -22.42 21.93 -8.45
N TYR A 613 -22.22 21.25 -9.56
CA TYR A 613 -21.86 21.86 -10.84
C TYR A 613 -22.49 21.08 -12.00
N ALA A 614 -22.49 21.69 -13.18
CA ALA A 614 -22.86 21.02 -14.42
C ALA A 614 -22.04 21.57 -15.58
N VAL A 615 -21.77 20.73 -16.58
CA VAL A 615 -20.98 21.09 -17.76
C VAL A 615 -21.51 20.38 -19.00
N THR A 616 -21.34 21.01 -20.17
CA THR A 616 -21.62 20.39 -21.47
C THR A 616 -20.55 20.78 -22.49
N LEU A 617 -20.15 19.85 -23.35
CA LEU A 617 -19.35 20.16 -24.55
C LEU A 617 -20.23 20.46 -25.78
N GLY A 618 -21.55 20.31 -25.67
CA GLY A 618 -22.50 20.45 -26.77
C GLY A 618 -23.94 20.45 -26.26
N SER A 619 -24.71 19.43 -26.63
CA SER A 619 -26.13 19.34 -26.27
C SER A 619 -26.43 18.56 -24.99
N LYS A 620 -25.55 17.64 -24.58
CA LYS A 620 -25.75 16.79 -23.39
C LYS A 620 -25.02 17.34 -22.18
N TRP A 621 -25.75 17.56 -21.10
CA TRP A 621 -25.20 18.06 -19.86
C TRP A 621 -24.86 16.92 -18.91
N ASN A 622 -23.67 17.00 -18.33
CA ASN A 622 -23.26 16.17 -17.20
C ASN A 622 -23.27 17.05 -15.95
N ALA A 623 -23.89 16.56 -14.89
CA ALA A 623 -23.88 17.18 -13.58
C ALA A 623 -22.86 16.49 -12.68
N GLY A 624 -22.38 17.22 -11.69
CA GLY A 624 -21.46 16.72 -10.69
C GLY A 624 -21.75 17.32 -9.32
N LEU A 625 -21.35 16.58 -8.28
CA LEU A 625 -21.45 16.97 -6.89
C LEU A 625 -20.17 16.55 -6.17
N SER A 626 -19.40 17.52 -5.71
CA SER A 626 -18.17 17.30 -4.96
C SER A 626 -18.38 17.58 -3.48
N LEU A 627 -18.00 16.64 -2.63
CA LEU A 627 -17.97 16.73 -1.17
C LEU A 627 -16.52 16.92 -0.72
N PHE A 628 -16.23 18.05 -0.09
CA PHE A 628 -14.89 18.40 0.40
C PHE A 628 -14.89 18.41 1.92
N PHE A 629 -13.90 17.77 2.53
CA PHE A 629 -13.66 17.88 3.97
C PHE A 629 -12.19 17.63 4.29
N ILE A 630 -11.73 18.20 5.41
CA ILE A 630 -10.36 18.02 5.92
C ILE A 630 -10.48 17.33 7.26
N LYS A 631 -9.76 16.22 7.43
CA LYS A 631 -9.69 15.52 8.71
C LYS A 631 -8.28 14.99 8.93
N ASP A 632 -7.77 15.21 10.14
CA ASP A 632 -6.37 15.01 10.48
C ASP A 632 -5.46 15.76 9.48
N LYS A 633 -4.51 15.07 8.84
CA LYS A 633 -3.59 15.65 7.85
C LYS A 633 -4.08 15.58 6.40
N TYR A 634 -5.29 15.10 6.14
CA TYR A 634 -5.74 14.77 4.79
C TYR A 634 -6.96 15.60 4.33
N LYS A 635 -6.91 16.00 3.06
CA LYS A 635 -8.00 16.56 2.25
C LYS A 635 -8.71 15.42 1.52
N TYR A 636 -10.01 15.29 1.72
CA TYR A 636 -10.86 14.29 1.08
C TYR A 636 -11.84 14.98 0.14
N GLU A 637 -11.81 14.59 -1.13
CA GLU A 637 -12.80 14.97 -2.13
C GLU A 637 -13.49 13.70 -2.61
N VAL A 638 -14.82 13.70 -2.48
CA VAL A 638 -15.70 12.65 -3.01
C VAL A 638 -16.61 13.29 -4.04
N GLU A 639 -16.38 12.97 -5.31
CA GLU A 639 -17.07 13.57 -6.45
C GLU A 639 -17.99 12.55 -7.12
N LEU A 640 -19.28 12.85 -7.19
CA LEU A 640 -20.27 12.06 -7.93
C LEU A 640 -20.60 12.79 -9.24
N THR A 641 -20.45 12.12 -10.39
CA THR A 641 -20.85 12.64 -11.71
C THR A 641 -21.92 11.77 -12.35
N TYR A 642 -22.85 12.39 -13.06
CA TYR A 642 -24.04 11.74 -13.64
C TYR A 642 -24.65 12.57 -14.79
N PRO A 643 -25.41 11.98 -15.72
CA PRO A 643 -26.12 12.73 -16.76
C PRO A 643 -27.20 13.60 -16.12
N GLN A 644 -27.32 14.87 -16.53
CA GLN A 644 -28.21 15.82 -15.85
C GLN A 644 -29.70 15.38 -15.88
N GLU A 645 -30.10 14.65 -16.93
CA GLU A 645 -31.42 14.06 -17.09
C GLU A 645 -31.77 12.95 -16.08
N GLU A 646 -30.76 12.32 -15.46
CA GLU A 646 -30.95 11.28 -14.43
C GLU A 646 -31.14 11.86 -13.03
N LYS A 647 -31.23 13.19 -12.91
CA LYS A 647 -31.54 13.85 -11.63
C LYS A 647 -32.94 13.41 -11.17
N GLY A 648 -33.01 12.64 -10.11
CA GLY A 648 -34.25 12.10 -9.56
C GLY A 648 -34.06 11.41 -8.21
N THR A 649 -35.10 10.71 -7.73
CA THR A 649 -35.15 10.12 -6.39
C THR A 649 -34.04 9.09 -6.13
N GLU A 650 -33.67 8.29 -7.13
CA GLU A 650 -32.59 7.29 -6.99
C GLU A 650 -31.23 7.94 -6.68
N LEU A 651 -30.94 9.08 -7.33
CA LEU A 651 -29.73 9.86 -7.06
C LEU A 651 -29.77 10.52 -5.68
N GLU A 652 -30.92 11.01 -5.24
CA GLU A 652 -31.09 11.58 -3.89
C GLU A 652 -30.86 10.53 -2.80
N ASP A 653 -31.36 9.31 -3.01
CA ASP A 653 -31.15 8.18 -2.11
C ASP A 653 -29.68 7.72 -2.08
N LEU A 654 -28.99 7.73 -3.23
CA LEU A 654 -27.55 7.50 -3.31
C LEU A 654 -26.77 8.56 -2.53
N LEU A 655 -27.06 9.84 -2.72
CA LEU A 655 -26.39 10.94 -2.01
C LEU A 655 -26.64 10.87 -0.50
N LYS A 656 -27.85 10.52 -0.09
CA LYS A 656 -28.19 10.31 1.32
C LYS A 656 -27.42 9.14 1.91
N THR A 657 -27.32 8.04 1.18
CA THR A 657 -26.53 6.86 1.58
C THR A 657 -25.07 7.23 1.73
N LEU A 658 -24.49 7.87 0.73
CA LEU A 658 -23.09 8.29 0.71
C LEU A 658 -22.79 9.22 1.89
N THR A 659 -23.52 10.32 2.03
CA THR A 659 -23.29 11.31 3.11
C THR A 659 -23.51 10.73 4.51
N ALA A 660 -24.45 9.81 4.69
CA ALA A 660 -24.71 9.17 5.99
C ALA A 660 -23.67 8.10 6.36
N THR A 661 -22.96 7.54 5.39
CA THR A 661 -22.03 6.41 5.61
C THR A 661 -20.56 6.80 5.52
N ILE A 662 -20.24 8.00 4.99
CA ILE A 662 -18.88 8.54 5.02
C ILE A 662 -18.36 8.60 6.45
N LYS A 663 -17.28 7.86 6.70
CA LYS A 663 -16.51 7.83 7.94
C LYS A 663 -15.04 7.86 7.61
N VAL A 664 -14.25 8.39 8.54
CA VAL A 664 -12.79 8.30 8.49
C VAL A 664 -12.37 7.74 9.83
N ASP A 665 -11.80 6.54 9.81
CA ASP A 665 -11.31 5.83 10.98
C ASP A 665 -9.78 5.82 10.99
N LYS A 666 -9.22 6.58 11.92
CA LYS A 666 -7.77 6.76 12.08
C LYS A 666 -7.06 5.45 12.45
N ASP A 667 -7.72 4.57 13.19
CA ASP A 667 -7.13 3.31 13.65
C ASP A 667 -7.02 2.30 12.49
N SER A 668 -7.82 2.50 11.43
CA SER A 668 -7.75 1.72 10.18
C SER A 668 -6.82 2.32 9.12
N MET A 669 -6.27 3.52 9.36
CA MET A 669 -5.33 4.15 8.43
C MET A 669 -4.01 3.39 8.41
N ASP A 670 -3.45 3.20 7.22
CA ASP A 670 -2.10 2.70 7.07
C ASP A 670 -1.11 3.71 7.66
N GLN A 671 -0.34 3.26 8.66
CA GLN A 671 0.60 4.09 9.40
C GLN A 671 1.89 4.37 8.59
N GLU A 672 2.11 3.68 7.47
CA GLU A 672 3.25 3.91 6.57
C GLU A 672 2.98 5.02 5.53
N LEU A 673 1.78 5.63 5.54
CA LEU A 673 1.42 6.70 4.61
C LEU A 673 2.17 8.01 4.88
N GLY A 674 3.03 8.37 3.93
CA GLY A 674 3.73 9.65 3.88
C GLY A 674 2.87 10.81 3.38
N PHE A 675 3.51 11.96 3.16
CA PHE A 675 2.87 13.14 2.56
C PHE A 675 2.43 12.90 1.10
N ILE A 676 1.18 13.23 0.79
CA ILE A 676 0.60 13.12 -0.57
C ILE A 676 0.41 14.51 -1.13
N GLN A 677 1.30 14.92 -2.03
CA GLN A 677 1.23 16.21 -2.67
C GLN A 677 -0.05 16.35 -3.50
N ASP A 678 -0.84 17.39 -3.21
CA ASP A 678 -1.90 17.84 -4.11
C ASP A 678 -1.25 18.46 -5.35
N LEU A 679 -1.36 17.78 -6.49
CA LEU A 679 -0.75 18.22 -7.75
C LEU A 679 -1.41 19.47 -8.32
N ASP A 680 -2.68 19.75 -7.97
CA ASP A 680 -3.36 20.97 -8.42
C ASP A 680 -2.71 22.23 -7.83
N GLU A 681 -2.02 22.11 -6.70
CA GLU A 681 -1.29 23.21 -6.06
C GLU A 681 0.04 23.50 -6.75
N LEU A 682 0.62 22.52 -7.46
CA LEU A 682 1.84 22.67 -8.24
C LEU A 682 1.58 23.07 -9.69
N MET A 683 0.32 22.95 -10.14
CA MET A 683 -0.04 23.19 -11.53
C MET A 683 -0.02 24.70 -11.86
N ASP A 684 0.92 25.10 -12.72
CA ASP A 684 0.88 26.39 -13.40
C ASP A 684 0.43 26.19 -14.86
N PRO A 685 -0.80 26.62 -15.23
CA PRO A 685 -1.33 26.41 -16.58
C PRO A 685 -0.56 27.19 -17.66
N ASN A 686 0.29 28.16 -17.29
CA ASN A 686 1.08 28.95 -18.22
C ASN A 686 2.54 28.52 -18.29
N ARG A 687 2.96 27.56 -17.45
CA ARG A 687 4.29 26.96 -17.53
C ARG A 687 4.39 26.14 -18.80
N THR A 688 5.51 26.30 -19.50
CA THR A 688 5.75 25.66 -20.80
C THR A 688 7.03 24.83 -20.80
N VAL A 689 7.06 23.83 -21.66
CA VAL A 689 8.22 22.99 -21.97
C VAL A 689 8.56 23.11 -23.45
N THR A 690 9.85 23.05 -23.77
CA THR A 690 10.29 23.15 -25.17
C THR A 690 10.21 21.77 -25.85
N TYR A 691 9.37 21.65 -26.86
CA TYR A 691 9.36 20.52 -27.79
C TYR A 691 10.26 20.83 -28.99
N LYS A 692 11.13 19.90 -29.38
CA LYS A 692 12.00 20.04 -30.56
C LYS A 692 11.87 18.84 -31.50
N ASN A 693 11.83 19.11 -32.80
CA ASN A 693 11.90 18.11 -33.84
C ASN A 693 13.06 18.41 -34.79
N GLU A 694 14.18 17.73 -34.58
CA GLU A 694 15.41 17.98 -35.35
C GLU A 694 15.34 17.52 -36.80
N LYS A 695 14.50 16.52 -37.10
CA LYS A 695 14.35 15.98 -38.46
C LYS A 695 13.62 16.99 -39.34
N PHE A 696 12.51 17.52 -38.85
CA PHE A 696 11.67 18.48 -39.56
C PHE A 696 11.95 19.93 -39.13
N LYS A 697 13.07 20.19 -38.44
CA LYS A 697 13.66 21.51 -38.21
C LYS A 697 12.74 22.53 -37.54
N TYR A 698 12.01 22.15 -36.50
CA TYR A 698 11.20 23.10 -35.72
C TYR A 698 11.23 22.86 -34.21
N ALA A 699 10.89 23.90 -33.45
CA ALA A 699 10.68 23.86 -32.02
C ALA A 699 9.47 24.70 -31.59
N LEU A 700 8.86 24.34 -30.46
CA LEU A 700 7.68 24.97 -29.87
C LEU A 700 7.80 25.02 -28.35
N GLN A 701 7.21 26.04 -27.72
CA GLN A 701 6.90 26.06 -26.30
C GLN A 701 5.47 25.57 -26.09
N ILE A 702 5.33 24.40 -25.46
CA ILE A 702 4.04 23.75 -25.24
C ILE A 702 3.70 23.83 -23.75
N PRO A 703 2.46 24.18 -23.36
CA PRO A 703 2.05 24.12 -21.96
C PRO A 703 2.30 22.74 -21.36
N GLU A 704 2.89 22.69 -20.17
CA GLU A 704 3.28 21.44 -19.51
C GLU A 704 2.08 20.53 -19.21
N ALA A 705 0.92 21.13 -18.96
CA ALA A 705 -0.33 20.41 -18.73
C ALA A 705 -0.90 19.72 -20.00
N TRP A 706 -0.36 19.98 -21.19
CA TRP A 706 -0.84 19.34 -22.42
C TRP A 706 -0.22 17.97 -22.61
N THR A 707 -1.05 16.98 -22.95
CA THR A 707 -0.57 15.64 -23.24
C THR A 707 -0.22 15.50 -24.72
N SER A 708 0.50 14.44 -25.11
CA SER A 708 0.79 14.19 -26.52
C SER A 708 0.55 12.73 -26.90
N SER A 709 -0.06 12.51 -28.06
CA SER A 709 -0.30 11.16 -28.58
C SER A 709 0.93 10.59 -29.29
N LYS A 710 0.94 9.26 -29.49
CA LYS A 710 1.96 8.58 -30.32
C LYS A 710 1.90 9.15 -31.74
N SER A 711 3.04 9.62 -32.25
CA SER A 711 3.15 10.16 -33.60
C SER A 711 3.20 9.04 -34.64
N TYR A 712 2.37 9.13 -35.68
CA TYR A 712 2.50 8.30 -36.87
C TYR A 712 3.64 8.85 -37.72
N ASN A 713 4.81 8.25 -37.55
CA ASN A 713 6.04 8.69 -38.21
C ASN A 713 6.37 7.76 -39.37
N ASN A 714 6.52 8.30 -40.57
CA ASN A 714 7.25 7.63 -41.64
C ASN A 714 8.53 8.42 -41.96
N LYS A 715 9.30 7.99 -42.97
CA LYS A 715 10.57 8.65 -43.31
C LYS A 715 10.40 10.09 -43.80
N ASP A 716 9.23 10.46 -44.32
CA ASP A 716 9.05 11.70 -45.07
C ASP A 716 8.00 12.64 -44.48
N GLN A 717 7.17 12.14 -43.56
CA GLN A 717 6.07 12.84 -42.90
C GLN A 717 6.02 12.56 -41.40
N VAL A 718 5.62 13.57 -40.63
CA VAL A 718 5.25 13.47 -39.20
C VAL A 718 3.97 14.24 -38.94
N ASN A 719 3.15 13.73 -38.03
CA ASN A 719 2.10 14.49 -37.36
C ASN A 719 2.31 14.38 -35.85
N LYS A 720 2.54 15.52 -35.18
CA LYS A 720 2.61 15.60 -33.72
C LYS A 720 1.37 16.31 -33.19
N THR A 721 0.62 15.62 -32.33
CA THR A 721 -0.58 16.16 -31.68
C THR A 721 -0.30 16.45 -30.21
N PHE A 722 -0.66 17.65 -29.78
CA PHE A 722 -0.71 18.08 -28.39
C PHE A 722 -2.18 18.28 -28.01
N LEU A 723 -2.63 17.60 -26.96
CA LEU A 723 -4.02 17.52 -26.54
C LEU A 723 -4.21 18.26 -25.20
N PHE A 724 -5.34 18.94 -25.08
CA PHE A 724 -5.82 19.52 -23.82
C PHE A 724 -7.34 19.38 -23.75
N THR A 725 -7.94 19.69 -22.60
CA THR A 725 -9.38 19.57 -22.41
C THR A 725 -10.15 20.36 -23.48
N GLY A 726 -10.91 19.66 -24.31
CA GLY A 726 -11.73 20.24 -25.39
C GLY A 726 -10.93 20.87 -26.55
N GLY A 727 -9.67 20.49 -26.78
CA GLY A 727 -8.92 21.03 -27.92
C GLY A 727 -7.57 20.38 -28.19
N TYR A 728 -6.94 20.82 -29.28
CA TYR A 728 -5.62 20.33 -29.68
C TYR A 728 -4.82 21.31 -30.54
N LEU A 729 -3.50 21.12 -30.54
CA LEU A 729 -2.57 21.64 -31.54
C LEU A 729 -1.93 20.46 -32.29
N ILE A 730 -2.11 20.40 -33.60
CA ILE A 730 -1.43 19.42 -34.47
C ILE A 730 -0.40 20.14 -35.30
N VAL A 731 0.83 19.61 -35.33
CA VAL A 731 1.89 20.05 -36.24
C VAL A 731 2.26 18.90 -37.16
N GLY A 732 1.88 19.03 -38.41
CA GLY A 732 2.30 18.20 -39.53
C GLY A 732 3.52 18.79 -40.22
N ALA A 733 4.44 17.93 -40.65
CA ALA A 733 5.54 18.30 -41.53
C ALA A 733 5.77 17.21 -42.59
N ASP A 734 6.02 17.62 -43.82
CA ASP A 734 6.12 16.76 -44.99
C ASP A 734 7.20 17.27 -45.96
N THR A 735 8.04 16.35 -46.43
CA THR A 735 9.15 16.64 -47.36
C THR A 735 8.84 16.25 -48.81
N LYS A 736 7.72 15.57 -49.06
CA LYS A 736 7.32 15.07 -50.37
C LYS A 736 6.21 15.89 -51.01
N THR A 737 5.21 16.27 -50.23
CA THR A 737 4.07 17.05 -50.73
C THR A 737 4.44 18.53 -50.78
N SER A 738 4.23 19.16 -51.93
CA SER A 738 4.50 20.59 -52.10
C SER A 738 3.50 21.45 -51.31
N TYR A 739 3.88 22.71 -51.06
CA TYR A 739 2.98 23.68 -50.43
C TYR A 739 1.71 23.88 -51.27
N GLU A 740 1.85 23.98 -52.59
CA GLU A 740 0.76 24.22 -53.52
C GLU A 740 -0.21 23.04 -53.57
N ASP A 741 0.30 21.80 -53.60
CA ASP A 741 -0.55 20.60 -53.56
C ASP A 741 -1.29 20.51 -52.22
N ARG A 742 -0.64 20.88 -51.11
CA ARG A 742 -1.26 20.85 -49.79
C ARG A 742 -2.37 21.89 -49.65
N VAL A 743 -2.16 23.11 -50.15
CA VAL A 743 -3.20 24.15 -50.20
C VAL A 743 -4.38 23.68 -51.05
N LYS A 744 -4.12 23.08 -52.21
CA LYS A 744 -5.16 22.54 -53.09
C LYS A 744 -5.99 21.43 -52.42
N ASP A 745 -5.33 20.51 -51.72
CA ASP A 745 -5.99 19.43 -51.00
C ASP A 745 -6.86 19.97 -49.86
N GLU A 746 -6.36 20.98 -49.14
CA GLU A 746 -7.10 21.65 -48.06
C GLU A 746 -8.31 22.43 -48.60
N ASP A 747 -8.15 23.22 -49.67
CA ASP A 747 -9.27 23.92 -50.34
C ASP A 747 -10.39 22.95 -50.72
N ALA A 748 -10.02 21.80 -51.30
CA ALA A 748 -10.98 20.77 -51.67
C ALA A 748 -11.67 20.15 -50.44
N ALA A 749 -10.94 19.93 -49.35
CA ALA A 749 -11.48 19.39 -48.10
C ALA A 749 -12.44 20.37 -47.42
N GLN A 750 -12.07 21.65 -47.30
CA GLN A 750 -12.87 22.70 -46.68
C GLN A 750 -14.17 22.94 -47.46
N LYS A 751 -14.07 23.05 -48.79
CA LYS A 751 -15.23 23.15 -49.66
C LYS A 751 -16.17 21.94 -49.54
N LYS A 752 -15.62 20.73 -49.55
CA LYS A 752 -16.42 19.51 -49.41
C LYS A 752 -17.16 19.46 -48.07
N SER A 753 -16.53 19.89 -46.97
CA SER A 753 -17.17 19.93 -45.65
C SER A 753 -18.31 20.95 -45.61
N HIS A 754 -18.10 22.14 -46.18
CA HIS A 754 -19.15 23.16 -46.31
C HIS A 754 -20.32 22.69 -47.19
N ASP A 755 -20.04 22.07 -48.35
CA ASP A 755 -21.07 21.55 -49.26
C ASP A 755 -21.91 20.42 -48.62
N ASN A 756 -21.34 19.69 -47.65
CA ASN A 756 -22.05 18.64 -46.91
C ASN A 756 -22.93 19.21 -45.78
N ASP A 757 -22.52 20.31 -45.14
CA ASP A 757 -23.25 20.97 -44.07
C ASP A 757 -22.98 22.48 -44.10
N ASN A 758 -24.00 23.27 -44.44
CA ASN A 758 -23.89 24.73 -44.58
C ASN A 758 -23.55 25.44 -43.26
N GLU A 759 -23.74 24.78 -42.10
CA GLU A 759 -23.35 25.28 -40.77
C GLU A 759 -21.84 25.07 -40.48
N TYR A 760 -21.12 24.36 -41.35
CA TYR A 760 -19.66 24.35 -41.41
C TYR A 760 -19.21 25.59 -42.18
N VAL A 761 -18.89 26.67 -41.48
CA VAL A 761 -18.47 27.93 -42.11
C VAL A 761 -16.96 28.03 -42.06
N TYR A 762 -16.33 28.33 -43.20
CA TYR A 762 -14.89 28.61 -43.26
C TYR A 762 -14.58 29.86 -44.09
N THR A 763 -13.47 30.51 -43.76
CA THR A 763 -12.85 31.58 -44.56
C THR A 763 -11.38 31.29 -44.75
N ASP A 764 -10.81 31.69 -45.87
CA ASP A 764 -9.38 31.56 -46.14
C ASP A 764 -8.72 32.91 -46.43
N ALA A 765 -7.43 33.04 -46.08
CA ALA A 765 -6.64 34.24 -46.31
C ALA A 765 -5.15 33.90 -46.49
N GLU A 766 -4.44 34.75 -47.25
CA GLU A 766 -2.97 34.76 -47.27
C GLU A 766 -2.44 35.57 -46.08
N VAL A 767 -1.55 34.99 -45.29
CA VAL A 767 -0.96 35.62 -44.11
C VAL A 767 0.56 35.47 -44.12
N THR A 768 1.24 36.30 -43.32
CA THR A 768 2.69 36.17 -43.07
C THR A 768 2.90 35.76 -41.62
N LEU A 769 3.65 34.68 -41.41
CA LEU A 769 3.96 34.10 -40.11
C LEU A 769 5.47 34.11 -39.86
N PHE A 770 5.86 34.05 -38.59
CA PHE A 770 7.25 33.82 -38.16
C PHE A 770 8.28 34.77 -38.80
N GLY A 771 7.90 36.03 -39.03
CA GLY A 771 8.70 37.03 -39.72
C GLY A 771 8.24 37.24 -41.16
N ASP A 772 8.74 36.44 -42.09
CA ASP A 772 8.56 36.60 -43.54
C ASP A 772 8.03 35.34 -44.26
N VAL A 773 7.58 34.33 -43.51
CA VAL A 773 7.07 33.07 -44.08
C VAL A 773 5.62 33.26 -44.54
N LYS A 774 5.39 33.14 -45.84
CA LYS A 774 4.04 33.15 -46.42
C LYS A 774 3.29 31.87 -46.03
N ALA A 775 2.02 32.04 -45.65
CA ALA A 775 1.16 30.96 -45.23
C ALA A 775 -0.26 31.16 -45.73
N LYS A 776 -0.93 30.04 -46.01
CA LYS A 776 -2.37 30.00 -46.18
C LYS A 776 -3.03 29.75 -44.82
N LYS A 777 -3.99 30.58 -44.43
CA LYS A 777 -4.78 30.45 -43.21
C LYS A 777 -6.21 30.09 -43.56
N TYR A 778 -6.77 29.10 -42.88
CA TYR A 778 -8.19 28.77 -42.90
C TYR A 778 -8.74 28.95 -41.49
N GLU A 779 -9.87 29.65 -41.36
CA GLU A 779 -10.61 29.80 -40.11
C GLU A 779 -11.95 29.10 -40.25
N ILE A 780 -12.18 28.09 -39.41
CA ILE A 780 -13.34 27.21 -39.44
C ILE A 780 -14.17 27.44 -38.18
N SER A 781 -15.49 27.45 -38.37
CA SER A 781 -16.50 27.49 -37.33
C SER A 781 -17.56 26.44 -37.62
N TYR A 782 -17.73 25.46 -36.74
CA TYR A 782 -18.75 24.44 -36.93
C TYR A 782 -19.71 24.40 -35.74
N ALA A 783 -20.82 25.15 -35.85
CA ALA A 783 -21.78 25.33 -34.75
C ALA A 783 -22.75 24.13 -34.58
N ASN A 784 -23.07 23.43 -35.67
CA ASN A 784 -24.00 22.29 -35.68
C ASN A 784 -23.33 20.94 -35.37
N ALA A 785 -22.03 20.93 -35.12
CA ALA A 785 -21.34 19.73 -34.66
C ALA A 785 -21.92 19.26 -33.31
N LYS A 786 -21.87 17.94 -33.04
CA LYS A 786 -22.25 17.37 -31.73
C LYS A 786 -21.51 18.06 -30.57
N VAL A 787 -20.28 18.48 -30.84
CA VAL A 787 -19.45 19.34 -30.00
C VAL A 787 -19.05 20.54 -30.87
N PRO A 788 -19.66 21.72 -30.69
CA PRO A 788 -19.33 22.91 -31.47
C PRO A 788 -17.88 23.35 -31.26
N TYR A 789 -17.19 23.78 -32.32
CA TYR A 789 -15.77 24.15 -32.24
C TYR A 789 -15.36 25.27 -33.19
N LYS A 790 -14.21 25.88 -32.88
CA LYS A 790 -13.39 26.66 -33.80
C LYS A 790 -12.13 25.90 -34.14
N GLU A 791 -11.71 26.01 -35.39
CA GLU A 791 -10.44 25.45 -35.84
C GLU A 791 -9.74 26.47 -36.74
N THR A 792 -8.42 26.55 -36.64
CA THR A 792 -7.59 27.33 -37.53
C THR A 792 -6.51 26.43 -38.12
N VAL A 793 -6.42 26.39 -39.44
CA VAL A 793 -5.40 25.62 -40.16
C VAL A 793 -4.44 26.60 -40.83
N TYR A 794 -3.16 26.45 -40.56
CA TYR A 794 -2.09 27.14 -41.28
C TYR A 794 -1.32 26.16 -42.13
N ILE A 795 -1.14 26.48 -43.41
CA ILE A 795 -0.24 25.76 -44.32
C ILE A 795 0.86 26.73 -44.72
N PHE A 796 2.12 26.32 -44.55
CA PHE A 796 3.28 27.14 -44.88
C PHE A 796 4.46 26.26 -45.23
N ASN A 797 5.48 26.83 -45.87
CA ASN A 797 6.66 26.08 -46.28
C ASN A 797 7.94 26.86 -45.96
N GLN A 798 8.94 26.13 -45.51
CA GLN A 798 10.29 26.65 -45.25
C GLN A 798 11.30 25.55 -45.56
N ASN A 799 12.39 25.89 -46.26
CA ASN A 799 13.50 24.96 -46.57
C ASN A 799 13.05 23.63 -47.22
N HIS A 800 12.08 23.68 -48.15
CA HIS A 800 11.50 22.50 -48.83
C HIS A 800 10.76 21.52 -47.91
N ILE A 801 10.29 21.98 -46.75
CA ILE A 801 9.41 21.24 -45.86
C ILE A 801 8.07 21.99 -45.82
N SER A 802 7.00 21.32 -46.24
CA SER A 802 5.65 21.82 -46.06
C SER A 802 5.17 21.48 -44.65
N TYR A 803 4.66 22.48 -43.94
CA TYR A 803 4.10 22.35 -42.61
C TYR A 803 2.60 22.59 -42.63
N THR A 804 1.89 21.90 -41.74
CA THR A 804 0.49 22.17 -41.42
C THR A 804 0.38 22.34 -39.92
N ALA A 805 -0.21 23.43 -39.46
CA ALA A 805 -0.55 23.63 -38.05
C ALA A 805 -2.06 23.75 -37.90
N THR A 806 -2.67 22.81 -37.17
CA THR A 806 -4.11 22.83 -36.89
C THR A 806 -4.33 23.11 -35.41
N LEU A 807 -4.96 24.25 -35.12
CA LEU A 807 -5.34 24.69 -33.79
C LEU A 807 -6.84 24.50 -33.66
N ARG A 808 -7.31 23.59 -32.81
CA ARG A 808 -8.74 23.40 -32.54
C ARG A 808 -9.05 23.64 -31.08
N ILE A 809 -10.17 24.32 -30.84
CA ILE A 809 -10.75 24.51 -29.52
C ILE A 809 -12.28 24.41 -29.60
N ASP A 810 -12.87 23.57 -28.76
CA ASP A 810 -14.30 23.43 -28.64
C ASP A 810 -14.88 24.69 -27.96
N GLU A 811 -16.06 25.15 -28.39
CA GLU A 811 -16.70 26.38 -27.90
C GLU A 811 -16.90 26.35 -26.38
N ALA A 812 -17.14 25.17 -25.81
CA ALA A 812 -17.34 24.98 -24.39
C ALA A 812 -16.14 25.38 -23.51
N VAL A 813 -14.93 25.26 -24.06
CA VAL A 813 -13.67 25.56 -23.36
C VAL A 813 -12.95 26.77 -23.96
N ARG A 814 -13.53 27.45 -24.96
CA ARG A 814 -12.95 28.65 -25.59
C ARG A 814 -13.11 29.89 -24.70
N THR A 815 -12.43 29.88 -23.55
CA THR A 815 -12.20 31.05 -22.72
C THR A 815 -11.05 31.87 -23.32
N GLU A 816 -11.01 33.19 -23.04
CA GLU A 816 -9.91 34.05 -23.50
C GLU A 816 -8.53 33.50 -23.09
N ALA A 817 -8.44 32.93 -21.88
CA ALA A 817 -7.20 32.33 -21.38
C ALA A 817 -6.78 31.06 -22.14
N ASN A 818 -7.73 30.17 -22.47
CA ASN A 818 -7.43 28.94 -23.21
C ASN A 818 -7.05 29.25 -24.66
N GLU A 819 -7.77 30.17 -25.30
CA GLU A 819 -7.49 30.61 -26.66
C GLU A 819 -6.13 31.32 -26.75
N ALA A 820 -5.81 32.20 -25.79
CA ALA A 820 -4.50 32.84 -25.70
C ALA A 820 -3.37 31.82 -25.50
N ARG A 821 -3.56 30.80 -24.66
CA ARG A 821 -2.58 29.71 -24.49
C ARG A 821 -2.35 28.93 -25.79
N LEU A 822 -3.42 28.59 -26.51
CA LEU A 822 -3.35 27.88 -27.77
C LEU A 822 -2.60 28.68 -28.84
N ASN A 823 -2.94 29.96 -28.98
CA ASN A 823 -2.28 30.85 -29.93
C ASN A 823 -0.81 31.07 -29.55
N LYS A 824 -0.51 31.33 -28.26
CA LYS A 824 0.87 31.50 -27.79
C LYS A 824 1.74 30.26 -28.04
N ALA A 825 1.18 29.06 -27.88
CA ALA A 825 1.90 27.82 -28.18
C ALA A 825 2.26 27.74 -29.67
N PHE A 826 1.34 28.08 -30.57
CA PHE A 826 1.61 28.14 -32.00
C PHE A 826 2.57 29.27 -32.40
N GLU A 827 2.40 30.47 -31.86
CA GLU A 827 3.26 31.63 -32.13
C GLU A 827 4.71 31.42 -31.67
N SER A 828 4.93 30.51 -30.70
CA SER A 828 6.27 30.11 -30.26
C SER A 828 7.03 29.24 -31.26
N PHE A 829 6.42 28.88 -32.39
CA PHE A 829 7.04 28.08 -33.43
C PHE A 829 8.30 28.77 -33.94
N THR A 830 9.42 28.05 -33.89
CA THR A 830 10.72 28.52 -34.38
C THR A 830 11.33 27.47 -35.27
N PHE A 831 11.93 27.92 -36.38
CA PHE A 831 12.71 27.03 -37.24
C PHE A 831 14.08 26.77 -36.60
N LEU A 832 14.49 25.51 -36.60
CA LEU A 832 15.84 25.13 -36.17
C LEU A 832 16.77 25.30 -37.35
N ASP A 833 17.56 26.37 -37.34
CA ASP A 833 18.60 26.57 -38.35
C ASP A 833 19.52 25.35 -38.41
N GLY A 834 19.72 24.81 -39.61
CA GLY A 834 20.91 24.00 -39.85
C GLY A 834 22.11 24.88 -39.56
N ALA A 835 23.04 24.42 -38.72
CA ALA A 835 24.36 25.02 -38.64
C ALA A 835 24.83 25.34 -40.07
N LYS A 836 25.12 26.62 -40.33
CA LYS A 836 25.77 27.07 -41.57
C LYS A 836 26.94 26.10 -41.81
N LYS A 837 26.83 25.26 -42.83
CA LYS A 837 27.96 24.50 -43.34
C LYS A 837 28.80 25.40 -44.23
#